data_AF-A0A8C3XBD3-F1
#
_entry.id   AF-A0A8C3XBD3-F1
#
_cell.length_a   1.000
_cell.length_b   1.000
_cell.length_c   1.000
_cell.angle_alpha   90.00
_cell.angle_beta   90.00
_cell.angle_gamma   90.00
#
_symmetry.space_group_name_H-M   'P 1'
#
loop_
_entity.id
_entity.type
_entity.pdbx_description
1 polymer ?
#
loop_
_entity_poly.entity_id
_entity_poly.type
_entity_poly.pdbx_seq_one_letter_code
_entity_poly.pdbx_strand_id
1 'polypeptide(L)'
;MAVASAASGSVFCKQLLFSLLVLILFCDACQKISLQVPSHLPAEALVGKVNLKECLQSASLIQSSDPNFRILEDGSVYTTHDLTLSSEKKSFSILLSDTQRQEQKKIEIVLEAGRQKGPERHLQDTVLKRSKRRWAPIPCSLMENSLGPFPQHVQQVQSDAAQNYTIFYSISGPGVDKEPFNLFFIDKDTGDIFCTRSIDREQYEQFPLYAYATTADGYAPEYPLPLLFKVEDDNDNAPYFENKVTVFSVPENCRTGTSVGKVTAIDHDEPDTLHTRLKFKILQQIPNHPKHFSIHPDTGVITTTTPLLDREVCDTYKLIMEVRDMGGQPFGLFNTGTITISLEDENDNSPYFTETSYFTEVEENRIDVEILRMAVRDRDLPNTPHSKAVYKILQGNENGNFKISTDPNTNEGVLCVVKPLNYELNRQIVLQIGVLNEAQFSKAANAQTPTMCTTTVTVKIKDSDEGPECQPPVKVVQSKDGLPAGKELLGYKAVDPETGSNEGLRYKKIGDEDSWFEINEYTGNLKTVKVLDRESKFVKNDQYNVSVIAMDADGRSCTGTLVVLLEDDNDHPPQIEKEVTICRHDKDFAVLEPVDPDGPGNGPPFQFFLDNSASKLWTIETKDGKTAILRERQNLDYNSYTVPIQIKDRHGLGAKHMLTVRVCDCTVPSDCKMIPKGARDVKLSNVILGKWAILAMVLGSALLLCILFTCFCVTAKRTVKKCFPEDVAQQNLIVSNTEGPGEEVMEANIRLPTQTSNICDTSVSVGTLGGQGVKTQQSFEMVKGGYTLDSSKGGGHQTLESVKGVGHGGMDTGRYGYTDWHSFTQPRLGEESIRGHTLIKN
;
A
#
# COMPACT_ATOMS: atom_id res chain seq x y z
N MET A 1 -62.41 20.73 -19.68
CA MET A 1 -63.85 21.09 -19.62
C MET A 1 -64.47 20.39 -18.41
N ALA A 2 -65.55 20.81 -17.76
CA ALA A 2 -66.15 22.14 -17.48
C ALA A 2 -67.51 21.85 -16.80
N VAL A 3 -67.91 22.61 -15.76
CA VAL A 3 -69.29 22.70 -15.19
C VAL A 3 -69.91 21.36 -14.70
N ALA A 4 -70.07 21.04 -13.40
CA ALA A 4 -70.73 21.73 -12.26
C ALA A 4 -72.27 21.65 -12.22
N SER A 5 -72.82 21.61 -10.98
CA SER A 5 -74.26 21.63 -10.63
C SER A 5 -75.06 20.35 -10.97
N ALA A 6 -76.09 19.92 -10.21
CA ALA A 6 -76.60 20.37 -8.90
C ALA A 6 -77.35 19.21 -8.19
N ALA A 7 -77.86 19.43 -6.97
CA ALA A 7 -78.37 18.39 -6.08
C ALA A 7 -79.86 18.52 -5.70
N SER A 8 -80.43 17.44 -5.17
CA SER A 8 -81.54 17.40 -4.21
C SER A 8 -81.47 16.04 -3.50
N GLY A 9 -81.22 15.96 -2.18
CA GLY A 9 -82.23 16.02 -1.11
C GLY A 9 -82.24 14.65 -0.38
N SER A 10 -82.52 14.52 0.92
CA SER A 10 -82.94 15.49 1.92
C SER A 10 -82.56 15.06 3.36
N VAL A 11 -82.15 16.03 4.19
CA VAL A 11 -82.43 16.14 5.64
C VAL A 11 -82.07 14.94 6.56
N PHE A 12 -80.93 15.07 7.26
CA PHE A 12 -80.94 15.49 8.68
C PHE A 12 -79.57 16.11 9.09
N CYS A 13 -79.57 17.14 9.94
CA CYS A 13 -78.34 17.77 10.45
C CYS A 13 -77.75 16.95 11.62
N LYS A 14 -76.43 16.79 11.81
CA LYS A 14 -75.24 17.69 11.74
C LYS A 14 -75.05 18.64 12.93
N GLN A 15 -74.13 18.24 13.83
CA GLN A 15 -73.10 19.06 14.49
C GLN A 15 -72.12 18.05 15.16
N LEU A 16 -71.04 17.53 14.56
CA LEU A 16 -70.00 18.03 13.65
C LEU A 16 -68.81 18.69 14.39
N LEU A 17 -67.75 17.90 14.68
CA LEU A 17 -66.36 18.39 14.70
C LEU A 17 -65.31 17.25 14.57
N PHE A 18 -64.65 17.24 13.40
CA PHE A 18 -63.26 16.84 13.12
C PHE A 18 -62.70 15.41 13.35
N SER A 19 -61.89 14.99 12.36
CA SER A 19 -60.73 14.04 12.37
C SER A 19 -60.86 12.67 13.07
N LEU A 20 -60.33 11.56 12.52
CA LEU A 20 -59.36 11.38 11.44
C LEU A 20 -59.71 10.11 10.63
N LEU A 21 -59.18 9.98 9.41
CA LEU A 21 -59.18 8.72 8.67
C LEU A 21 -58.08 7.80 9.19
N VAL A 22 -58.40 6.59 9.69
CA VAL A 22 -57.49 5.41 9.72
C VAL A 22 -58.21 4.12 10.19
N LEU A 23 -57.87 3.01 9.53
CA LEU A 23 -58.03 1.59 9.89
C LEU A 23 -59.33 1.08 10.56
N ILE A 24 -60.07 0.28 9.80
CA ILE A 24 -60.61 -0.99 10.31
C ILE A 24 -59.44 -1.99 10.30
N LEU A 25 -59.02 -2.47 11.47
CA LEU A 25 -58.18 -3.66 11.62
C LEU A 25 -58.60 -4.47 12.86
N PHE A 26 -58.37 -5.77 12.83
CA PHE A 26 -58.86 -6.71 13.84
C PHE A 26 -58.05 -6.63 15.14
N CYS A 27 -58.71 -6.31 16.24
CA CYS A 27 -58.13 -6.36 17.59
C CYS A 27 -58.04 -7.79 18.14
N ASP A 28 -57.33 -8.68 17.44
CA ASP A 28 -56.77 -9.89 18.07
C ASP A 28 -55.60 -9.48 18.95
N ALA A 29 -55.94 -9.04 20.17
CA ALA A 29 -54.99 -8.68 21.21
C ALA A 29 -54.50 -9.94 21.93
N CYS A 30 -53.20 -10.21 21.86
CA CYS A 30 -52.61 -11.35 22.54
C CYS A 30 -52.84 -11.29 24.05
N GLN A 31 -53.19 -12.42 24.64
CA GLN A 31 -53.64 -12.47 26.03
C GLN A 31 -52.54 -11.97 26.99
N LYS A 32 -52.96 -11.18 27.97
CA LYS A 32 -52.10 -10.70 29.06
C LYS A 32 -51.77 -11.84 30.01
N ILE A 33 -50.49 -12.10 30.23
CA ILE A 33 -50.01 -13.25 31.01
C ILE A 33 -49.51 -12.76 32.37
N SER A 34 -49.97 -13.39 33.45
CA SER A 34 -49.50 -13.12 34.81
C SER A 34 -48.69 -14.32 35.30
N LEU A 35 -47.43 -14.09 35.68
CA LEU A 35 -46.52 -15.09 36.23
C LEU A 35 -46.30 -14.79 37.71
N GLN A 36 -46.64 -15.74 38.58
CA GLN A 36 -46.37 -15.64 40.02
C GLN A 36 -44.92 -16.05 40.26
N VAL A 37 -44.11 -15.14 40.82
CA VAL A 37 -42.66 -15.31 40.99
C VAL A 37 -42.21 -14.97 42.42
N PRO A 38 -41.05 -15.48 42.87
CA PRO A 38 -40.41 -15.01 44.09
C PRO A 38 -40.05 -13.52 44.01
N SER A 39 -39.91 -12.86 45.17
CA SER A 39 -39.49 -11.45 45.25
C SER A 39 -38.02 -11.20 44.89
N HIS A 40 -37.23 -12.27 44.75
CA HIS A 40 -35.84 -12.25 44.29
C HIS A 40 -35.67 -13.28 43.17
N LEU A 41 -35.14 -12.85 42.03
CA LEU A 41 -34.82 -13.70 40.89
C LEU A 41 -33.32 -13.56 40.60
N PRO A 42 -32.48 -14.61 40.79
CA PRO A 42 -31.07 -14.53 40.45
C PRO A 42 -30.85 -14.47 38.92
N ALA A 43 -29.64 -14.12 38.49
CA ALA A 43 -29.25 -14.13 37.07
C ALA A 43 -29.42 -15.52 36.42
N GLU A 44 -29.77 -15.53 35.12
CA GLU A 44 -30.05 -16.73 34.31
C GLU A 44 -31.13 -17.69 34.87
N ALA A 45 -31.96 -17.23 35.81
CA ALA A 45 -33.10 -17.98 36.31
C ALA A 45 -34.26 -18.01 35.31
N LEU A 46 -34.87 -19.19 35.12
CA LEU A 46 -36.10 -19.35 34.36
C LEU A 46 -37.27 -18.70 35.12
N VAL A 47 -37.78 -17.58 34.60
CA VAL A 47 -38.91 -16.82 35.16
C VAL A 47 -40.25 -17.46 34.81
N GLY A 48 -40.32 -18.14 33.67
CA GLY A 48 -41.50 -18.84 33.19
C GLY A 48 -41.41 -19.16 31.69
N LYS A 49 -42.49 -19.73 31.13
CA LYS A 49 -42.57 -20.06 29.70
C LYS A 49 -43.90 -19.59 29.13
N VAL A 50 -43.85 -18.98 27.95
CA VAL A 50 -44.96 -18.27 27.29
C VAL A 50 -45.20 -18.84 25.91
N ASN A 51 -46.46 -19.13 25.56
CA ASN A 51 -46.81 -19.70 24.27
C ASN A 51 -46.81 -18.65 23.14
N LEU A 52 -45.64 -18.32 22.59
CA LEU A 52 -45.51 -17.29 21.55
C LEU A 52 -46.38 -17.58 20.31
N LYS A 53 -46.56 -18.86 19.96
CA LYS A 53 -47.30 -19.32 18.77
C LYS A 53 -48.81 -19.08 18.84
N GLU A 54 -49.35 -18.86 20.02
CA GLU A 54 -50.75 -18.50 20.27
C GLU A 54 -51.01 -17.01 19.99
N CYS A 55 -49.98 -16.18 20.07
CA CYS A 55 -50.02 -14.76 19.75
C CYS A 55 -49.67 -14.47 18.28
N LEU A 56 -48.65 -15.16 17.74
CA LEU A 56 -48.23 -15.07 16.34
C LEU A 56 -47.60 -16.40 15.92
N GLN A 57 -48.21 -17.11 14.95
CA GLN A 57 -47.82 -18.49 14.61
C GLN A 57 -46.36 -18.64 14.14
N SER A 58 -45.81 -17.58 13.55
CA SER A 58 -44.40 -17.43 13.16
C SER A 58 -43.93 -16.01 13.49
N ALA A 59 -42.86 -15.88 14.28
CA ALA A 59 -42.20 -14.60 14.54
C ALA A 59 -40.76 -14.68 14.01
N SER A 60 -40.36 -13.69 13.22
CA SER A 60 -39.00 -13.57 12.69
C SER A 60 -38.03 -12.80 13.61
N LEU A 61 -38.58 -12.05 14.56
CA LEU A 61 -37.84 -11.34 15.59
C LEU A 61 -38.68 -11.32 16.88
N ILE A 62 -38.01 -11.59 18.01
CA ILE A 62 -38.58 -11.66 19.36
C ILE A 62 -37.75 -10.71 20.24
N GLN A 63 -38.38 -9.74 20.89
CA GLN A 63 -37.66 -8.74 21.69
C GLN A 63 -38.38 -8.41 23.00
N SER A 64 -37.64 -8.32 24.10
CA SER A 64 -38.13 -7.79 25.38
C SER A 64 -38.16 -6.26 25.38
N SER A 65 -39.19 -5.67 25.98
CA SER A 65 -39.21 -4.24 26.32
C SER A 65 -38.46 -3.90 27.61
N ASP A 66 -37.90 -4.89 28.31
CA ASP A 66 -37.08 -4.72 29.52
C ASP A 66 -35.80 -5.57 29.37
N PRO A 67 -34.60 -4.97 29.32
CA PRO A 67 -33.34 -5.69 29.08
C PRO A 67 -32.94 -6.65 30.21
N ASN A 68 -33.61 -6.58 31.37
CA ASN A 68 -33.40 -7.54 32.46
C ASN A 68 -33.99 -8.93 32.14
N PHE A 69 -34.72 -9.09 31.04
CA PHE A 69 -35.31 -10.36 30.62
C PHE A 69 -34.94 -10.74 29.18
N ARG A 70 -34.43 -11.96 29.00
CA ARG A 70 -34.15 -12.62 27.72
C ARG A 70 -35.28 -13.62 27.41
N ILE A 71 -35.68 -13.71 26.15
CA ILE A 71 -36.68 -14.68 25.68
C ILE A 71 -36.06 -15.54 24.59
N LEU A 72 -36.30 -16.85 24.65
CA LEU A 72 -35.88 -17.82 23.64
C LEU A 72 -37.03 -18.14 22.66
N GLU A 73 -36.69 -18.70 21.50
CA GLU A 73 -37.67 -19.03 20.43
C GLU A 73 -38.74 -20.05 20.86
N ASP A 74 -38.44 -20.86 21.87
CA ASP A 74 -39.38 -21.82 22.46
C ASP A 74 -40.39 -21.17 23.43
N GLY A 75 -40.23 -19.87 23.70
CA GLY A 75 -41.05 -19.08 24.62
C GLY A 75 -40.56 -19.02 26.06
N SER A 76 -39.41 -19.61 26.38
CA SER A 76 -38.83 -19.57 27.74
C SER A 76 -38.24 -18.19 28.05
N VAL A 77 -38.54 -17.67 29.25
CA VAL A 77 -38.17 -16.32 29.71
C VAL A 77 -37.18 -16.42 30.87
N TYR A 78 -36.02 -15.79 30.73
CA TYR A 78 -34.91 -15.82 31.68
C TYR A 78 -34.54 -14.42 32.16
N THR A 79 -34.07 -14.28 33.41
CA THR A 79 -33.38 -13.07 33.88
C THR A 79 -31.99 -12.96 33.24
N THR A 80 -31.54 -11.73 32.94
CA THR A 80 -30.16 -11.47 32.48
C THR A 80 -29.22 -11.04 33.61
N HIS A 81 -29.77 -10.58 34.73
CA HIS A 81 -29.06 -10.09 35.91
C HIS A 81 -29.91 -10.39 37.17
N ASP A 82 -29.30 -10.36 38.35
CA ASP A 82 -30.01 -10.43 39.64
C ASP A 82 -31.07 -9.32 39.76
N LEU A 83 -32.30 -9.70 40.10
CA LEU A 83 -33.45 -8.81 40.13
C LEU A 83 -34.30 -8.99 41.40
N THR A 84 -34.24 -7.99 42.28
CA THR A 84 -35.15 -7.87 43.44
C THR A 84 -36.38 -7.06 43.04
N LEU A 85 -37.58 -7.62 43.22
CA LEU A 85 -38.84 -6.95 42.91
C LEU A 85 -39.25 -5.97 44.01
N SER A 86 -39.01 -4.67 43.79
CA SER A 86 -39.29 -3.58 44.74
C SER A 86 -40.77 -3.20 44.88
N SER A 87 -41.66 -3.82 44.10
CA SER A 87 -43.11 -3.58 44.11
C SER A 87 -43.85 -4.90 43.87
N GLU A 88 -45.09 -5.01 44.37
CA GLU A 88 -45.84 -6.28 44.34
C GLU A 88 -46.14 -6.79 42.92
N LYS A 89 -46.04 -5.92 41.90
CA LYS A 89 -46.17 -6.28 40.48
C LYS A 89 -45.19 -5.48 39.62
N LYS A 90 -44.44 -6.15 38.74
CA LYS A 90 -43.61 -5.54 37.69
C LYS A 90 -44.08 -6.03 36.32
N SER A 91 -44.40 -5.15 35.39
CA SER A 91 -44.82 -5.54 34.04
C SER A 91 -43.80 -5.14 32.97
N PHE A 92 -43.67 -5.99 31.96
CA PHE A 92 -42.92 -5.74 30.72
C PHE A 92 -43.66 -6.38 29.56
N SER A 93 -43.07 -6.40 28.37
CA SER A 93 -43.73 -6.96 27.19
C SER A 93 -42.76 -7.60 26.22
N ILE A 94 -43.24 -8.66 25.55
CA ILE A 94 -42.56 -9.29 24.41
C ILE A 94 -43.17 -8.69 23.15
N LEU A 95 -42.34 -8.14 22.28
CA LEU A 95 -42.69 -7.79 20.91
C LEU A 95 -42.35 -8.98 20.00
N LEU A 96 -43.34 -9.42 19.23
CA LEU A 96 -43.21 -10.42 18.18
C LEU A 96 -43.44 -9.73 16.83
N SER A 97 -42.57 -9.95 15.86
CA SER A 97 -42.75 -9.41 14.52
C SER A 97 -42.45 -10.41 13.41
N ASP A 98 -43.38 -10.51 12.46
CA ASP A 98 -43.21 -11.23 11.20
C ASP A 98 -42.86 -10.22 10.09
N THR A 99 -41.60 -10.23 9.66
CA THR A 99 -41.06 -9.35 8.61
C THR A 99 -41.57 -9.68 7.22
N GLN A 100 -42.07 -10.90 6.97
CA GLN A 100 -42.65 -11.28 5.69
C GLN A 100 -44.12 -10.85 5.58
N ARG A 101 -44.85 -10.82 6.70
CA ARG A 101 -46.26 -10.40 6.77
C ARG A 101 -46.48 -8.94 7.17
N GLN A 102 -45.42 -8.26 7.62
CA GLN A 102 -45.47 -6.96 8.31
C GLN A 102 -46.43 -6.92 9.51
N GLU A 103 -46.64 -8.07 10.15
CA GLU A 103 -47.49 -8.17 11.34
C GLU A 103 -46.65 -8.04 12.61
N GLN A 104 -47.07 -7.16 13.51
CA GLN A 104 -46.47 -7.01 14.84
C GLN A 104 -47.53 -7.27 15.91
N LYS A 105 -47.18 -8.10 16.89
CA LYS A 105 -48.02 -8.43 18.04
C LYS A 105 -47.23 -8.23 19.33
N LYS A 106 -47.95 -7.89 20.40
CA LYS A 106 -47.36 -7.58 21.71
C LYS A 106 -48.02 -8.41 22.78
N ILE A 107 -47.23 -9.20 23.50
CA ILE A 107 -47.67 -9.92 24.70
C ILE A 107 -47.28 -9.05 25.91
N GLU A 108 -48.23 -8.71 26.77
CA GLU A 108 -47.94 -8.06 28.05
C GLU A 108 -47.76 -9.13 29.14
N ILE A 109 -46.61 -9.10 29.82
CA ILE A 109 -46.29 -9.98 30.95
C ILE A 109 -46.31 -9.17 32.23
N VAL A 110 -47.04 -9.65 33.22
CA VAL A 110 -47.00 -9.14 34.60
C VAL A 110 -46.34 -10.19 35.48
N LEU A 111 -45.21 -9.83 36.08
CA LEU A 111 -44.62 -10.58 37.19
C LEU A 111 -45.31 -10.12 38.47
N GLU A 112 -45.86 -11.05 39.23
CA GLU A 112 -46.52 -10.78 40.51
C GLU A 112 -45.75 -11.47 41.63
N ALA A 113 -45.37 -10.70 42.66
CA ALA A 113 -44.70 -11.24 43.83
C ALA A 113 -45.71 -12.01 44.70
N GLY A 114 -45.60 -13.33 44.72
CA GLY A 114 -46.61 -14.20 45.33
C GLY A 114 -46.74 -14.04 46.84
N ARG A 115 -47.73 -13.28 47.32
CA ARG A 115 -48.09 -13.25 48.76
C ARG A 115 -48.49 -14.65 49.23
N GLN A 116 -47.75 -15.23 50.17
CA GLN A 116 -48.22 -16.40 50.91
C GLN A 116 -49.46 -16.02 51.72
N LYS A 117 -50.63 -16.51 51.30
CA LYS A 117 -51.87 -16.41 52.09
C LYS A 117 -51.75 -17.31 53.32
N GLY A 118 -51.60 -16.70 54.50
CA GLY A 118 -51.95 -17.38 55.74
C GLY A 118 -53.45 -17.73 55.75
N PRO A 119 -53.85 -18.93 56.20
CA PRO A 119 -55.25 -19.35 56.15
C PRO A 119 -56.12 -18.57 57.14
N GLU A 120 -57.32 -18.20 56.71
CA GLU A 120 -58.34 -17.62 57.58
C GLU A 120 -58.87 -18.67 58.57
N ARG A 121 -59.20 -18.24 59.79
CA ARG A 121 -59.72 -19.14 60.83
C ARG A 121 -61.22 -19.34 60.65
N HIS A 122 -61.63 -20.51 60.15
CA HIS A 122 -62.97 -20.99 60.37
C HIS A 122 -63.17 -21.36 61.85
N LEU A 123 -64.29 -20.92 62.43
CA LEU A 123 -64.57 -21.09 63.86
C LEU A 123 -65.53 -22.28 64.07
N GLN A 124 -64.95 -23.47 64.24
CA GLN A 124 -65.63 -24.69 64.70
C GLN A 124 -64.66 -25.48 65.59
N ASP A 125 -65.10 -25.86 66.78
CA ASP A 125 -64.27 -26.55 67.77
C ASP A 125 -63.91 -27.99 67.34
N THR A 126 -62.72 -28.13 66.74
CA THR A 126 -62.01 -29.40 66.62
C THR A 126 -60.53 -29.20 66.94
N VAL A 127 -59.95 -30.16 67.66
CA VAL A 127 -58.66 -30.04 68.37
C VAL A 127 -57.50 -29.58 67.47
N LEU A 128 -56.83 -28.50 67.88
CA LEU A 128 -55.63 -27.96 67.22
C LEU A 128 -54.43 -28.93 67.26
N LYS A 129 -54.26 -29.77 66.24
CA LYS A 129 -52.96 -30.43 65.98
C LYS A 129 -51.98 -29.42 65.39
N ARG A 130 -51.10 -28.89 66.24
CA ARG A 130 -49.99 -28.00 65.88
C ARG A 130 -48.95 -28.75 65.05
N SER A 131 -48.86 -28.48 63.75
CA SER A 131 -47.71 -28.89 62.95
C SER A 131 -46.44 -28.22 63.49
N LYS A 132 -45.47 -29.00 64.00
CA LYS A 132 -44.10 -28.50 64.30
C LYS A 132 -43.61 -27.79 63.02
N ARG A 133 -43.18 -26.52 63.10
CA ARG A 133 -42.36 -25.94 62.02
C ARG A 133 -41.12 -26.83 61.94
N ARG A 134 -40.77 -27.37 60.77
CA ARG A 134 -39.46 -28.01 60.62
C ARG A 134 -38.40 -26.94 60.87
N TRP A 135 -37.58 -27.16 61.89
CA TRP A 135 -36.28 -26.52 61.97
C TRP A 135 -35.49 -26.92 60.71
N ALA A 136 -34.54 -26.08 60.28
CA ALA A 136 -33.48 -26.60 59.43
C ALA A 136 -32.80 -27.77 60.17
N PRO A 137 -32.48 -28.89 59.51
CA PRO A 137 -31.63 -29.92 60.10
C PRO A 137 -30.37 -29.25 60.65
N ILE A 138 -29.98 -29.59 61.88
CA ILE A 138 -28.68 -29.16 62.39
C ILE A 138 -27.65 -29.94 61.58
N PRO A 139 -26.81 -29.27 60.76
CA PRO A 139 -25.80 -29.98 59.99
C PRO A 139 -24.85 -30.64 60.98
N CYS A 140 -24.59 -31.93 60.78
CA CYS A 140 -23.46 -32.59 61.41
C CYS A 140 -22.28 -32.43 60.45
N SER A 141 -21.08 -32.25 60.99
CA SER A 141 -19.88 -32.06 60.20
C SER A 141 -18.83 -33.13 60.53
N LEU A 142 -18.10 -33.56 59.51
CA LEU A 142 -17.19 -34.69 59.55
C LEU A 142 -15.88 -34.31 58.89
N MET A 143 -14.82 -34.15 59.68
CA MET A 143 -13.47 -33.99 59.13
C MET A 143 -13.10 -35.19 58.27
N GLU A 144 -12.63 -34.91 57.05
CA GLU A 144 -12.14 -35.91 56.12
C GLU A 144 -10.82 -36.55 56.59
N ASN A 145 -10.32 -37.52 55.83
CA ASN A 145 -9.03 -38.20 56.03
C ASN A 145 -8.78 -38.76 57.45
N SER A 146 -9.85 -38.82 58.28
CA SER A 146 -9.83 -39.31 59.66
C SER A 146 -9.18 -40.69 59.75
N LEU A 147 -8.22 -40.81 60.67
CA LEU A 147 -7.52 -42.06 60.99
C LEU A 147 -8.31 -42.95 61.96
N GLY A 148 -9.51 -42.52 62.37
CA GLY A 148 -10.38 -43.24 63.30
C GLY A 148 -10.02 -42.99 64.78
N PRO A 149 -10.30 -43.94 65.69
CA PRO A 149 -10.73 -45.32 65.42
C PRO A 149 -12.14 -45.42 64.84
N PHE A 150 -12.31 -46.36 63.91
CA PHE A 150 -13.61 -46.71 63.33
C PHE A 150 -14.26 -47.90 64.07
N PRO A 151 -15.60 -47.95 64.20
CA PRO A 151 -16.56 -46.99 63.67
C PRO A 151 -16.61 -45.69 64.50
N GLN A 152 -16.49 -44.54 63.83
CA GLN A 152 -16.42 -43.22 64.44
C GLN A 152 -17.83 -42.69 64.69
N HIS A 153 -18.13 -42.23 65.91
CA HIS A 153 -19.43 -41.63 66.23
C HIS A 153 -19.61 -40.29 65.52
N VAL A 154 -20.83 -40.04 65.01
CA VAL A 154 -21.17 -38.88 64.17
C VAL A 154 -22.21 -38.01 64.89
N GLN A 155 -23.39 -38.56 65.13
CA GLN A 155 -24.53 -37.85 65.71
C GLN A 155 -25.49 -38.86 66.36
N GLN A 156 -26.14 -38.49 67.46
CA GLN A 156 -27.25 -39.27 68.03
C GLN A 156 -28.58 -38.62 67.65
N VAL A 157 -29.55 -39.43 67.22
CA VAL A 157 -30.93 -38.99 66.92
C VAL A 157 -31.93 -39.81 67.73
N GLN A 158 -32.90 -39.15 68.36
CA GLN A 158 -33.90 -39.81 69.21
C GLN A 158 -35.30 -39.23 69.01
N SER A 159 -36.32 -40.09 69.12
CA SER A 159 -37.73 -39.69 69.05
C SER A 159 -38.33 -39.45 70.44
N ASP A 160 -39.09 -38.38 70.61
CA ASP A 160 -39.83 -38.11 71.85
C ASP A 160 -40.92 -39.19 72.14
N ALA A 161 -41.35 -39.93 71.12
CA ALA A 161 -42.27 -41.07 71.24
C ALA A 161 -41.64 -42.34 71.86
N ALA A 162 -40.31 -42.43 71.99
CA ALA A 162 -39.61 -43.58 72.59
C ALA A 162 -39.96 -43.80 74.08
N GLN A 163 -40.56 -42.79 74.72
CA GLN A 163 -41.11 -42.89 76.09
C GLN A 163 -42.36 -43.79 76.17
N ASN A 164 -43.04 -44.02 75.04
CA ASN A 164 -44.33 -44.73 74.97
C ASN A 164 -44.27 -46.03 74.16
N TYR A 165 -43.26 -46.20 73.30
CA TYR A 165 -43.11 -47.34 72.40
C TYR A 165 -41.65 -47.79 72.33
N THR A 166 -41.41 -49.09 72.18
CA THR A 166 -40.10 -49.61 71.77
C THR A 166 -39.85 -49.25 70.31
N ILE A 167 -38.97 -48.29 70.08
CA ILE A 167 -38.62 -47.78 68.75
C ILE A 167 -37.30 -48.41 68.30
N PHE A 168 -37.26 -48.86 67.05
CA PHE A 168 -36.06 -49.17 66.30
C PHE A 168 -35.77 -48.06 65.29
N TYR A 169 -34.53 -47.59 65.29
CA TYR A 169 -34.02 -46.60 64.37
C TYR A 169 -33.40 -47.24 63.11
N SER A 170 -33.54 -46.58 61.97
CA SER A 170 -32.89 -46.95 60.71
C SER A 170 -32.57 -45.71 59.88
N ILE A 171 -31.53 -45.78 59.02
CA ILE A 171 -31.16 -44.70 58.09
C ILE A 171 -31.12 -45.20 56.64
N SER A 172 -31.35 -44.30 55.69
CA SER A 172 -31.16 -44.56 54.24
C SER A 172 -30.71 -43.30 53.51
N GLY A 173 -29.94 -43.47 52.43
CA GLY A 173 -29.36 -42.41 51.61
C GLY A 173 -28.06 -42.85 50.90
N PRO A 174 -27.50 -42.01 50.00
CA PRO A 174 -26.12 -42.15 49.56
C PRO A 174 -25.19 -42.18 50.77
N GLY A 175 -24.35 -43.19 50.89
CA GLY A 175 -23.60 -43.47 52.13
C GLY A 175 -24.13 -44.66 52.94
N VAL A 176 -25.33 -45.19 52.64
CA VAL A 176 -25.95 -46.31 53.38
C VAL A 176 -26.39 -47.43 52.42
N ASP A 177 -27.63 -47.36 51.93
CA ASP A 177 -28.28 -48.30 51.01
C ASP A 177 -28.03 -47.95 49.53
N LYS A 178 -27.24 -46.89 49.29
CA LYS A 178 -26.85 -46.38 47.97
C LYS A 178 -25.37 -45.99 48.01
N GLU A 179 -24.74 -45.97 46.85
CA GLU A 179 -23.32 -45.64 46.72
C GLU A 179 -22.97 -44.28 47.35
N PRO A 180 -21.85 -44.17 48.11
CA PRO A 180 -20.99 -45.26 48.56
C PRO A 180 -21.64 -46.11 49.67
N PHE A 181 -21.83 -47.42 49.43
CA PHE A 181 -22.57 -48.29 50.36
C PHE A 181 -21.89 -48.46 51.72
N ASN A 182 -22.69 -48.55 52.79
CA ASN A 182 -22.27 -48.84 54.16
C ASN A 182 -21.19 -47.91 54.74
N LEU A 183 -21.09 -46.66 54.24
CA LEU A 183 -20.24 -45.63 54.84
C LEU A 183 -20.79 -45.19 56.22
N PHE A 184 -22.11 -45.12 56.36
CA PHE A 184 -22.79 -44.84 57.63
C PHE A 184 -23.71 -45.99 58.05
N PHE A 185 -23.85 -46.19 59.36
CA PHE A 185 -24.92 -47.00 59.95
C PHE A 185 -25.46 -46.31 61.21
N ILE A 186 -26.64 -46.73 61.67
CA ILE A 186 -27.24 -46.30 62.94
C ILE A 186 -27.39 -47.51 63.86
N ASP A 187 -27.11 -47.34 65.15
CA ASP A 187 -27.52 -48.32 66.16
C ASP A 187 -29.05 -48.27 66.29
N LYS A 188 -29.67 -49.43 66.07
CA LYS A 188 -31.13 -49.58 66.05
C LYS A 188 -31.80 -49.26 67.38
N ASP A 189 -31.13 -49.40 68.51
CA ASP A 189 -31.70 -49.27 69.85
C ASP A 189 -31.36 -47.93 70.50
N THR A 190 -30.16 -47.38 70.27
CA THR A 190 -29.72 -46.10 70.87
C THR A 190 -29.96 -44.87 69.98
N GLY A 191 -30.02 -45.06 68.66
CA GLY A 191 -30.10 -43.98 67.68
C GLY A 191 -28.77 -43.29 67.39
N ASP A 192 -27.64 -43.89 67.80
CA ASP A 192 -26.29 -43.39 67.51
C ASP A 192 -25.88 -43.71 66.07
N ILE A 193 -25.53 -42.68 65.29
CA ILE A 193 -25.03 -42.81 63.91
C ILE A 193 -23.51 -42.83 63.92
N PHE A 194 -22.93 -43.76 63.17
CA PHE A 194 -21.50 -43.95 63.05
C PHE A 194 -21.04 -43.96 61.58
N CYS A 195 -19.82 -43.48 61.35
CA CYS A 195 -19.08 -43.64 60.10
C CYS A 195 -18.17 -44.87 60.17
N THR A 196 -18.10 -45.69 59.13
CA THR A 196 -17.39 -46.99 59.13
C THR A 196 -15.94 -46.92 58.67
N ARG A 197 -15.56 -45.85 57.97
CA ARG A 197 -14.26 -45.68 57.31
C ARG A 197 -14.00 -44.20 57.04
N SER A 198 -12.77 -43.88 56.62
CA SER A 198 -12.43 -42.51 56.22
C SER A 198 -13.20 -42.04 54.98
N ILE A 199 -13.27 -40.73 54.82
CA ILE A 199 -13.93 -40.01 53.73
C ILE A 199 -12.89 -39.06 53.11
N ASP A 200 -13.05 -38.80 51.82
CA ASP A 200 -12.27 -37.91 50.95
C ASP A 200 -13.30 -36.89 50.43
N ARG A 201 -13.04 -35.59 50.62
CA ARG A 201 -14.02 -34.51 50.36
C ARG A 201 -14.06 -34.13 48.88
N GLU A 202 -12.94 -34.20 48.18
CA GLU A 202 -12.85 -34.02 46.73
C GLU A 202 -13.74 -35.03 45.99
N GLN A 203 -13.88 -36.23 46.56
CA GLN A 203 -14.80 -37.26 46.09
C GLN A 203 -16.23 -37.05 46.60
N TYR A 204 -16.45 -36.60 47.84
CA TYR A 204 -17.79 -36.45 48.43
C TYR A 204 -17.92 -35.28 49.45
N GLU A 205 -18.33 -34.10 48.99
CA GLU A 205 -18.58 -32.92 49.84
C GLU A 205 -19.62 -33.12 50.97
N GLN A 206 -20.68 -33.90 50.74
CA GLN A 206 -21.82 -34.02 51.66
C GLN A 206 -22.72 -35.25 51.40
N PHE A 207 -23.34 -35.76 52.47
CA PHE A 207 -24.25 -36.90 52.43
C PHE A 207 -25.66 -36.53 52.95
N PRO A 208 -26.66 -36.38 52.06
CA PRO A 208 -28.06 -36.18 52.44
C PRO A 208 -28.72 -37.52 52.79
N LEU A 209 -28.91 -37.77 54.09
CA LEU A 209 -29.51 -38.99 54.63
C LEU A 209 -30.92 -38.75 55.16
N TYR A 210 -31.67 -39.83 55.39
CA TYR A 210 -32.94 -39.81 56.10
C TYR A 210 -32.91 -40.82 57.25
N ALA A 211 -33.22 -40.35 58.46
CA ALA A 211 -33.43 -41.20 59.63
C ALA A 211 -34.91 -41.48 59.86
N TYR A 212 -35.22 -42.72 60.24
CA TYR A 212 -36.55 -43.24 60.45
C TYR A 212 -36.66 -43.84 61.85
N ALA A 213 -37.79 -43.61 62.51
CA ALA A 213 -38.16 -44.25 63.76
C ALA A 213 -39.37 -45.16 63.50
N THR A 214 -39.26 -46.43 63.84
CA THR A 214 -40.27 -47.47 63.57
C THR A 214 -40.45 -48.40 64.77
N THR A 215 -41.56 -49.11 64.88
CA THR A 215 -41.77 -50.13 65.93
C THR A 215 -41.69 -51.54 65.35
N ALA A 216 -41.64 -52.56 66.21
CA ALA A 216 -41.49 -53.98 65.82
C ALA A 216 -42.59 -54.49 64.87
N ASP A 217 -43.78 -53.90 64.94
CA ASP A 217 -44.97 -54.16 64.11
C ASP A 217 -45.03 -53.30 62.83
N GLY A 218 -44.01 -52.48 62.57
CA GLY A 218 -43.90 -51.65 61.36
C GLY A 218 -44.63 -50.31 61.41
N TYR A 219 -45.19 -49.93 62.57
CA TYR A 219 -45.76 -48.59 62.75
C TYR A 219 -44.66 -47.53 62.86
N ALA A 220 -44.82 -46.41 62.15
CA ALA A 220 -43.90 -45.29 62.16
C ALA A 220 -44.49 -44.13 63.01
N PRO A 221 -44.06 -43.95 64.27
CA PRO A 221 -44.59 -42.87 65.13
C PRO A 221 -44.16 -41.47 64.70
N GLU A 222 -43.07 -41.34 63.93
CA GLU A 222 -42.52 -40.05 63.46
C GLU A 222 -42.36 -40.01 61.94
N TYR A 223 -42.31 -38.80 61.40
CA TYR A 223 -41.94 -38.58 59.99
C TYR A 223 -40.42 -38.72 59.79
N PRO A 224 -39.95 -39.15 58.59
CA PRO A 224 -38.52 -39.24 58.32
C PRO A 224 -37.81 -37.90 58.51
N LEU A 225 -36.73 -37.93 59.30
CA LEU A 225 -35.89 -36.78 59.60
C LEU A 225 -34.79 -36.69 58.54
N PRO A 226 -34.79 -35.67 57.65
CA PRO A 226 -33.64 -35.41 56.79
C PRO A 226 -32.45 -34.98 57.65
N LEU A 227 -31.32 -35.64 57.45
CA LEU A 227 -30.02 -35.32 58.01
C LEU A 227 -29.09 -34.89 56.87
N LEU A 228 -28.23 -33.91 57.13
CA LEU A 228 -27.19 -33.53 56.20
C LEU A 228 -25.86 -33.61 56.94
N PHE A 229 -25.00 -34.51 56.49
CA PHE A 229 -23.62 -34.61 56.95
C PHE A 229 -22.75 -33.85 55.95
N LYS A 230 -22.20 -32.70 56.34
CA LYS A 230 -21.18 -32.01 55.53
C LYS A 230 -19.83 -32.65 55.86
N VAL A 231 -18.99 -32.86 54.86
CA VAL A 231 -17.59 -33.17 55.09
C VAL A 231 -16.83 -31.84 55.29
N GLU A 232 -15.95 -31.79 56.28
CA GLU A 232 -15.04 -30.67 56.53
C GLU A 232 -13.70 -30.95 55.87
N ASP A 233 -13.13 -29.87 55.34
CA ASP A 233 -11.93 -29.81 54.51
C ASP A 233 -10.65 -29.77 55.38
N ASP A 234 -9.65 -30.59 55.04
CA ASP A 234 -8.27 -30.44 55.54
C ASP A 234 -7.36 -30.03 54.37
N ASN A 235 -6.18 -29.48 54.67
CA ASN A 235 -5.24 -29.00 53.64
C ASN A 235 -4.39 -30.16 53.09
N ASP A 236 -5.01 -31.09 52.36
CA ASP A 236 -4.39 -32.35 51.92
C ASP A 236 -3.90 -32.30 50.46
N ASN A 237 -4.50 -31.47 49.60
CA ASN A 237 -4.01 -31.25 48.24
C ASN A 237 -2.88 -30.20 48.21
N ALA A 238 -1.92 -30.41 47.29
CA ALA A 238 -0.84 -29.46 47.07
C ALA A 238 -1.06 -28.69 45.76
N PRO A 239 -1.06 -27.34 45.77
CA PRO A 239 -1.38 -26.56 44.58
C PRO A 239 -0.37 -26.78 43.46
N TYR A 240 -0.84 -27.02 42.24
CA TYR A 240 0.00 -27.35 41.10
C TYR A 240 -0.21 -26.39 39.92
N PHE A 241 0.87 -26.13 39.18
CA PHE A 241 0.79 -25.37 37.93
C PHE A 241 0.07 -26.17 36.85
N GLU A 242 -0.95 -25.57 36.25
CA GLU A 242 -1.78 -26.13 35.18
C GLU A 242 -0.93 -26.64 33.99
N ASN A 243 0.14 -25.91 33.68
CA ASN A 243 1.14 -26.28 32.68
C ASN A 243 2.52 -26.43 33.34
N LYS A 244 3.15 -27.60 33.16
CA LYS A 244 4.45 -27.94 33.78
C LYS A 244 5.64 -27.12 33.24
N VAL A 245 5.53 -26.67 31.98
CA VAL A 245 6.47 -25.74 31.35
C VAL A 245 5.64 -24.71 30.61
N THR A 246 5.77 -23.44 31.01
CA THR A 246 5.10 -22.31 30.36
C THR A 246 6.13 -21.46 29.65
N VAL A 247 5.86 -21.05 28.41
CA VAL A 247 6.69 -20.11 27.65
C VAL A 247 5.91 -18.82 27.48
N PHE A 248 6.54 -17.70 27.82
CA PHE A 248 6.06 -16.36 27.48
C PHE A 248 7.09 -15.65 26.61
N SER A 249 6.63 -14.70 25.81
CA SER A 249 7.48 -13.78 25.07
C SER A 249 7.26 -12.34 25.54
N VAL A 250 8.28 -11.49 25.38
CA VAL A 250 8.19 -10.06 25.67
C VAL A 250 9.19 -9.32 24.78
N PRO A 251 8.84 -8.20 24.14
CA PRO A 251 9.80 -7.40 23.40
C PRO A 251 10.91 -6.92 24.33
N GLU A 252 12.13 -6.93 23.81
CA GLU A 252 13.27 -6.29 24.46
C GLU A 252 13.13 -4.76 24.50
N ASN A 253 14.05 -4.08 25.19
CA ASN A 253 14.04 -2.63 25.40
C ASN A 253 12.73 -2.07 26.02
N CYS A 254 11.81 -2.94 26.45
CA CYS A 254 10.50 -2.56 26.95
C CYS A 254 10.59 -1.87 28.31
N ARG A 255 9.63 -0.97 28.58
CA ARG A 255 9.59 -0.22 29.84
C ARG A 255 9.47 -1.16 31.06
N THR A 256 10.08 -0.76 32.19
CA THR A 256 9.80 -1.34 33.51
C THR A 256 8.29 -1.37 33.78
N GLY A 257 7.81 -2.46 34.37
CA GLY A 257 6.39 -2.69 34.66
C GLY A 257 5.60 -3.25 33.47
N THR A 258 6.25 -3.62 32.37
CA THR A 258 5.60 -4.35 31.28
C THR A 258 5.19 -5.74 31.77
N SER A 259 3.93 -6.12 31.53
CA SER A 259 3.40 -7.45 31.87
C SER A 259 3.85 -8.47 30.84
N VAL A 260 4.56 -9.50 31.30
CA VAL A 260 5.08 -10.61 30.47
C VAL A 260 4.03 -11.71 30.31
N GLY A 261 3.25 -11.97 31.35
CA GLY A 261 2.25 -13.03 31.34
C GLY A 261 1.64 -13.26 32.73
N LYS A 262 0.67 -14.17 32.81
CA LYS A 262 0.05 -14.62 34.06
C LYS A 262 0.17 -16.14 34.16
N VAL A 263 0.63 -16.65 35.30
CA VAL A 263 0.50 -18.08 35.62
C VAL A 263 -0.76 -18.39 36.42
N THR A 264 -1.29 -19.57 36.16
CA THR A 264 -2.38 -20.23 36.87
C THR A 264 -1.84 -21.45 37.61
N ALA A 265 -2.40 -21.69 38.78
CA ALA A 265 -2.26 -22.93 39.52
C ALA A 265 -3.65 -23.35 40.00
N ILE A 266 -3.83 -24.65 40.16
CA ILE A 266 -5.08 -25.27 40.61
C ILE A 266 -4.81 -25.94 41.94
N ASP A 267 -5.79 -25.85 42.81
CA ASP A 267 -5.89 -26.54 44.09
C ASP A 267 -7.29 -27.15 44.19
N HIS A 268 -7.44 -28.26 44.91
CA HIS A 268 -8.71 -29.01 44.98
C HIS A 268 -9.40 -28.96 46.34
N ASP A 269 -8.72 -28.47 47.38
CA ASP A 269 -9.27 -28.15 48.71
C ASP A 269 -10.43 -27.13 48.64
N GLU A 270 -11.13 -26.85 49.75
CA GLU A 270 -12.41 -26.14 49.73
C GLU A 270 -12.21 -24.67 49.29
N PRO A 271 -12.89 -24.21 48.22
CA PRO A 271 -12.63 -22.89 47.64
C PRO A 271 -12.99 -21.73 48.57
N ASP A 272 -12.33 -20.58 48.33
CA ASP A 272 -12.42 -19.34 49.12
C ASP A 272 -11.92 -19.40 50.58
N THR A 273 -11.42 -20.55 51.03
CA THR A 273 -10.87 -20.76 52.39
C THR A 273 -9.47 -20.14 52.60
N LEU A 274 -8.69 -20.68 53.54
CA LEU A 274 -7.24 -20.49 53.61
C LEU A 274 -6.48 -21.54 52.81
N HIS A 275 -7.02 -22.75 52.61
CA HIS A 275 -6.31 -23.85 51.98
C HIS A 275 -6.06 -23.49 50.52
N THR A 276 -7.11 -23.26 49.73
CA THR A 276 -7.00 -22.74 48.34
C THR A 276 -6.44 -21.30 48.21
N ARG A 277 -5.91 -20.67 49.27
CA ARG A 277 -5.41 -19.28 49.23
C ARG A 277 -3.97 -19.20 48.73
N LEU A 278 -3.83 -19.36 47.42
CA LEU A 278 -2.52 -19.47 46.77
C LEU A 278 -1.69 -18.17 46.83
N LYS A 279 -0.37 -18.33 46.98
CA LYS A 279 0.64 -17.30 46.76
C LYS A 279 1.73 -17.76 45.79
N PHE A 280 2.07 -16.89 44.85
CA PHE A 280 3.10 -17.13 43.83
C PHE A 280 4.41 -16.41 44.16
N LYS A 281 5.55 -17.05 43.84
CA LYS A 281 6.89 -16.52 44.14
C LYS A 281 7.94 -17.00 43.12
N ILE A 282 8.81 -16.10 42.66
CA ILE A 282 10.04 -16.48 41.93
C ILE A 282 11.07 -16.95 42.96
N LEU A 283 11.48 -18.22 42.90
CA LEU A 283 12.58 -18.75 43.71
C LEU A 283 13.94 -18.35 43.12
N GLN A 284 14.11 -18.60 41.82
CA GLN A 284 15.38 -18.37 41.11
C GLN A 284 15.12 -17.84 39.70
N GLN A 285 16.00 -16.94 39.25
CA GLN A 285 16.13 -16.54 37.85
C GLN A 285 17.43 -17.16 37.29
N ILE A 286 17.43 -17.51 36.01
CA ILE A 286 18.62 -17.91 35.26
C ILE A 286 18.62 -17.09 33.96
N PRO A 287 19.62 -16.23 33.70
CA PRO A 287 20.75 -15.85 34.57
C PRO A 287 20.31 -15.27 35.94
N ASN A 288 21.13 -15.44 36.98
CA ASN A 288 20.72 -15.10 38.36
C ASN A 288 20.80 -13.60 38.71
N HIS A 289 21.67 -12.85 38.02
CA HIS A 289 21.85 -11.41 38.21
C HIS A 289 22.10 -10.69 36.88
N PRO A 290 21.60 -9.45 36.71
CA PRO A 290 20.63 -8.77 37.58
C PRO A 290 19.24 -9.43 37.51
N LYS A 291 18.32 -9.09 38.42
CA LYS A 291 16.95 -9.62 38.41
C LYS A 291 16.05 -8.71 37.56
N HIS A 292 15.58 -9.24 36.43
CA HIS A 292 14.79 -8.52 35.42
C HIS A 292 13.27 -8.71 35.57
N PHE A 293 12.83 -9.65 36.41
CA PHE A 293 11.42 -10.00 36.58
C PHE A 293 10.98 -10.00 38.05
N SER A 294 9.71 -9.63 38.26
CA SER A 294 8.96 -9.78 39.51
C SER A 294 7.65 -10.50 39.23
N ILE A 295 7.00 -11.04 40.27
CA ILE A 295 5.65 -11.61 40.19
C ILE A 295 4.76 -11.00 41.26
N HIS A 296 3.52 -10.69 40.91
CA HIS A 296 2.52 -10.26 41.88
C HIS A 296 1.96 -11.48 42.64
N PRO A 297 2.12 -11.56 43.98
CA PRO A 297 1.97 -12.81 44.72
C PRO A 297 0.55 -13.36 44.75
N ASP A 298 -0.47 -12.51 44.66
CA ASP A 298 -1.89 -12.92 44.69
C ASP A 298 -2.48 -13.22 43.31
N THR A 299 -1.83 -12.80 42.21
CA THR A 299 -2.45 -12.84 40.87
C THR A 299 -1.65 -13.62 39.83
N GLY A 300 -0.43 -14.05 40.15
CA GLY A 300 0.43 -14.80 39.24
C GLY A 300 0.96 -13.97 38.05
N VAL A 301 0.75 -12.65 38.02
CA VAL A 301 1.17 -11.77 36.92
C VAL A 301 2.66 -11.43 37.06
N ILE A 302 3.42 -11.72 36.01
CA ILE A 302 4.86 -11.48 35.92
C ILE A 302 5.11 -10.15 35.19
N THR A 303 5.97 -9.31 35.76
CA THR A 303 6.30 -7.99 35.22
C THR A 303 7.80 -7.74 35.15
N THR A 304 8.24 -6.90 34.22
CA THR A 304 9.65 -6.47 34.12
C THR A 304 10.02 -5.49 35.23
N THR A 305 11.18 -5.66 35.85
CA THR A 305 11.73 -4.74 36.89
C THR A 305 12.68 -3.70 36.31
N THR A 306 13.30 -4.00 35.17
CA THR A 306 14.30 -3.17 34.49
C THR A 306 13.84 -2.79 33.08
N PRO A 307 14.26 -1.65 32.52
CA PRO A 307 14.12 -1.35 31.10
C PRO A 307 15.29 -1.89 30.25
N LEU A 308 16.15 -2.72 30.87
CA LEU A 308 17.39 -3.25 30.31
C LEU A 308 17.20 -4.76 30.08
N LEU A 309 16.29 -5.10 29.17
CA LEU A 309 16.22 -6.42 28.55
C LEU A 309 16.72 -6.22 27.12
N ASP A 310 17.64 -7.09 26.69
CA ASP A 310 18.56 -6.92 25.56
C ASP A 310 18.85 -8.35 25.07
N ARG A 311 18.46 -8.65 23.83
CA ARG A 311 18.44 -10.00 23.24
C ARG A 311 19.82 -10.38 22.71
N GLU A 312 20.62 -9.41 22.26
CA GLU A 312 22.02 -9.55 21.86
C GLU A 312 22.89 -10.00 23.04
N VAL A 313 22.55 -9.58 24.27
CA VAL A 313 23.18 -10.01 25.52
C VAL A 313 22.55 -11.29 26.08
N CYS A 314 21.21 -11.42 26.10
CA CYS A 314 20.54 -12.60 26.65
C CYS A 314 19.11 -12.82 26.08
N ASP A 315 19.00 -13.67 25.07
CA ASP A 315 17.73 -14.01 24.41
C ASP A 315 16.67 -14.70 25.30
N THR A 316 17.09 -15.41 26.36
CA THR A 316 16.24 -16.34 27.10
C THR A 316 16.52 -16.33 28.60
N TYR A 317 15.46 -16.10 29.38
CA TYR A 317 15.47 -16.20 30.84
C TYR A 317 14.62 -17.40 31.30
N LYS A 318 15.03 -18.04 32.39
CA LYS A 318 14.25 -19.11 33.04
C LYS A 318 13.95 -18.74 34.49
N LEU A 319 12.68 -18.82 34.87
CA LEU A 319 12.20 -18.60 36.23
C LEU A 319 11.79 -19.93 36.85
N ILE A 320 12.41 -20.28 37.98
CA ILE A 320 11.93 -21.36 38.84
C ILE A 320 10.95 -20.73 39.82
N MET A 321 9.72 -21.24 39.80
CA MET A 321 8.57 -20.71 40.51
C MET A 321 8.15 -21.61 41.65
N GLU A 322 7.61 -21.02 42.70
CA GLU A 322 6.85 -21.68 43.75
C GLU A 322 5.40 -21.15 43.71
N VAL A 323 4.45 -22.07 43.87
CA VAL A 323 3.09 -21.76 44.34
C VAL A 323 2.88 -22.50 45.66
N ARG A 324 2.28 -21.81 46.64
CA ARG A 324 2.03 -22.32 47.99
C ARG A 324 0.63 -21.91 48.46
N ASP A 325 -0.05 -22.82 49.14
CA ASP A 325 -1.36 -22.66 49.76
C ASP A 325 -1.30 -21.78 51.03
N MET A 326 -2.34 -21.81 51.88
CA MET A 326 -2.34 -21.24 53.24
C MET A 326 -1.97 -19.75 53.33
N GLY A 327 -2.19 -18.98 52.27
CA GLY A 327 -1.75 -17.59 52.18
C GLY A 327 -0.23 -17.40 52.09
N GLY A 328 0.51 -18.45 51.69
CA GLY A 328 1.97 -18.48 51.56
C GLY A 328 2.71 -18.76 52.88
N GLN A 329 2.04 -19.33 53.88
CA GLN A 329 2.64 -19.60 55.19
C GLN A 329 3.62 -20.80 55.15
N PRO A 330 4.70 -20.84 55.96
CA PRO A 330 5.78 -21.83 55.79
C PRO A 330 5.40 -23.30 56.00
N PHE A 331 4.28 -23.59 56.67
CA PHE A 331 3.75 -24.94 56.88
C PHE A 331 2.86 -25.43 55.72
N GLY A 332 2.44 -24.52 54.84
CA GLY A 332 1.59 -24.82 53.70
C GLY A 332 2.26 -25.69 52.63
N LEU A 333 1.49 -26.54 51.96
CA LEU A 333 1.95 -27.36 50.85
C LEU A 333 2.26 -26.48 49.63
N PHE A 334 3.16 -26.97 48.78
CA PHE A 334 3.70 -26.20 47.68
C PHE A 334 4.18 -27.08 46.55
N ASN A 335 4.20 -26.52 45.35
CA ASN A 335 4.77 -27.15 44.17
C ASN A 335 5.61 -26.15 43.37
N THR A 336 6.44 -26.66 42.47
CA THR A 336 7.38 -25.84 41.69
C THR A 336 7.19 -26.02 40.19
N GLY A 337 7.34 -24.92 39.45
CA GLY A 337 7.19 -24.86 38.01
C GLY A 337 8.37 -24.16 37.35
N THR A 338 8.60 -24.40 36.06
CA THR A 338 9.61 -23.68 35.28
C THR A 338 8.92 -22.88 34.18
N ILE A 339 9.11 -21.55 34.23
CA ILE A 339 8.69 -20.63 33.17
C ILE A 339 9.92 -20.27 32.35
N THR A 340 9.80 -20.26 31.03
CA THR A 340 10.80 -19.68 30.13
C THR A 340 10.25 -18.39 29.55
N ILE A 341 11.06 -17.33 29.55
CA ILE A 341 10.74 -16.03 28.94
C ILE A 341 11.77 -15.83 27.82
N SER A 342 11.31 -15.85 26.57
CA SER A 342 12.12 -15.47 25.41
C SER A 342 11.91 -14.00 25.09
N LEU A 343 12.99 -13.27 24.78
CA LEU A 343 12.87 -11.91 24.27
C LEU A 343 12.46 -11.94 22.79
N GLU A 344 11.53 -11.06 22.42
CA GLU A 344 11.21 -10.77 21.02
C GLU A 344 12.16 -9.68 20.51
N ASP A 345 12.71 -9.93 19.32
CA ASP A 345 13.71 -9.12 18.63
C ASP A 345 13.10 -7.78 18.17
N GLU A 346 13.73 -6.67 18.54
CA GLU A 346 13.37 -5.30 18.11
C GLU A 346 14.55 -4.68 17.34
N ASN A 347 14.28 -3.89 16.29
CA ASN A 347 15.33 -3.33 15.42
C ASN A 347 16.11 -2.18 16.11
N ASP A 348 16.91 -2.49 17.13
CA ASP A 348 17.59 -1.52 18.01
C ASP A 348 19.06 -1.28 17.62
N ASN A 349 19.72 -2.21 16.93
CA ASN A 349 21.02 -1.97 16.33
C ASN A 349 20.86 -1.32 14.95
N SER A 350 21.99 -0.97 14.34
CA SER A 350 22.02 -0.52 12.94
C SER A 350 23.18 -1.16 12.20
N PRO A 351 23.02 -1.47 10.90
CA PRO A 351 23.98 -2.23 10.15
C PRO A 351 25.19 -1.35 9.89
N TYR A 352 26.38 -1.83 10.26
CA TYR A 352 27.62 -1.09 10.11
C TYR A 352 28.57 -1.79 9.14
N PHE A 353 29.23 -0.99 8.29
CA PHE A 353 30.27 -1.48 7.38
C PHE A 353 31.45 -2.06 8.17
N THR A 354 32.07 -3.13 7.66
CA THR A 354 33.27 -3.70 8.31
C THR A 354 34.48 -2.77 8.19
N GLU A 355 34.61 -2.08 7.05
CA GLU A 355 35.63 -1.06 6.81
C GLU A 355 35.04 0.36 6.89
N THR A 356 35.87 1.34 7.28
CA THR A 356 35.45 2.75 7.41
C THR A 356 35.31 3.46 6.06
N SER A 357 36.15 3.12 5.09
CA SER A 357 36.08 3.55 3.69
C SER A 357 36.55 2.44 2.76
N TYR A 358 36.13 2.51 1.50
CA TYR A 358 36.49 1.54 0.47
C TYR A 358 37.16 2.22 -0.73
N PHE A 359 37.98 1.45 -1.43
CA PHE A 359 38.64 1.86 -2.68
C PHE A 359 38.46 0.76 -3.72
N THR A 360 38.15 1.14 -4.96
CA THR A 360 38.12 0.22 -6.10
C THR A 360 38.60 0.92 -7.38
N GLU A 361 38.99 0.13 -8.37
CA GLU A 361 39.41 0.60 -9.68
C GLU A 361 38.56 -0.05 -10.77
N VAL A 362 38.08 0.74 -11.73
CA VAL A 362 37.34 0.23 -12.89
C VAL A 362 37.87 0.86 -14.17
N GLU A 363 37.96 0.07 -15.23
CA GLU A 363 38.20 0.58 -16.59
C GLU A 363 37.01 1.44 -17.04
N GLU A 364 37.28 2.47 -17.83
CA GLU A 364 36.23 3.26 -18.46
C GLU A 364 35.46 2.48 -19.53
N ASN A 365 34.37 3.05 -20.04
CA ASN A 365 33.43 2.42 -20.99
C ASN A 365 32.79 1.07 -20.57
N ARG A 366 33.16 0.49 -19.41
CA ARG A 366 32.54 -0.73 -18.87
C ARG A 366 31.10 -0.47 -18.41
N ILE A 367 30.22 -1.44 -18.69
CA ILE A 367 28.78 -1.43 -18.34
C ILE A 367 28.43 -2.82 -17.77
N ASP A 368 27.47 -2.87 -16.85
CA ASP A 368 26.97 -4.06 -16.14
C ASP A 368 28.08 -4.89 -15.47
N VAL A 369 29.10 -4.20 -14.95
CA VAL A 369 30.21 -4.79 -14.18
C VAL A 369 30.08 -4.51 -12.69
N GLU A 370 30.25 -5.55 -11.87
CA GLU A 370 30.41 -5.46 -10.41
C GLU A 370 31.81 -4.91 -10.09
N ILE A 371 31.89 -3.83 -9.32
CA ILE A 371 33.17 -3.15 -8.98
C ILE A 371 33.55 -3.25 -7.50
N LEU A 372 32.60 -3.54 -6.62
CA LEU A 372 32.84 -3.67 -5.18
C LEU A 372 31.72 -4.45 -4.49
N ARG A 373 32.09 -5.30 -3.53
CA ARG A 373 31.21 -5.79 -2.47
C ARG A 373 31.58 -5.16 -1.14
N MET A 374 30.59 -4.70 -0.40
CA MET A 374 30.76 -4.14 0.94
C MET A 374 30.03 -5.01 1.96
N ALA A 375 30.77 -5.68 2.82
CA ALA A 375 30.21 -6.41 3.94
C ALA A 375 29.71 -5.43 5.03
N VAL A 376 28.56 -5.74 5.60
CA VAL A 376 28.04 -5.10 6.81
C VAL A 376 27.81 -6.15 7.89
N ARG A 377 27.72 -5.71 9.12
CA ARG A 377 27.26 -6.52 10.24
C ARG A 377 26.10 -5.83 10.93
N ASP A 378 25.13 -6.64 11.32
CA ASP A 378 24.11 -6.28 12.28
C ASP A 378 24.20 -7.23 13.47
N ARG A 379 23.47 -6.94 14.56
CA ARG A 379 23.40 -7.78 15.76
C ARG A 379 22.01 -8.34 16.03
N ASP A 380 20.98 -7.63 15.55
CA ASP A 380 19.58 -8.06 15.51
C ASP A 380 19.45 -9.46 14.86
N LEU A 381 18.35 -10.17 15.14
CA LEU A 381 18.20 -11.60 14.84
C LEU A 381 18.41 -11.90 13.32
N PRO A 382 19.34 -12.79 12.95
CA PRO A 382 19.73 -12.96 11.56
C PRO A 382 18.62 -13.56 10.68
N ASN A 383 18.52 -13.04 9.46
CA ASN A 383 17.49 -13.33 8.42
C ASN A 383 16.11 -12.67 8.66
N THR A 384 15.89 -11.93 9.76
CA THR A 384 14.69 -11.10 9.93
C THR A 384 14.77 -9.82 9.06
N PRO A 385 13.65 -9.10 8.86
CA PRO A 385 13.67 -7.73 8.34
C PRO A 385 14.53 -6.74 9.16
N HIS A 386 14.89 -7.11 10.39
CA HIS A 386 15.80 -6.31 11.21
C HIS A 386 17.22 -6.48 10.67
N SER A 387 17.82 -7.67 10.76
CA SER A 387 19.19 -7.90 10.23
C SER A 387 19.44 -7.62 8.73
N LYS A 388 18.40 -7.54 7.88
CA LYS A 388 18.54 -7.38 6.42
C LYS A 388 18.90 -5.96 6.00
N ALA A 389 19.96 -5.81 5.22
CA ALA A 389 20.50 -4.55 4.75
C ALA A 389 19.83 -4.00 3.49
N VAL A 390 19.64 -2.68 3.45
CA VAL A 390 19.12 -1.88 2.33
C VAL A 390 20.08 -0.73 2.06
N TYR A 391 20.86 -0.86 0.98
CA TYR A 391 21.88 0.12 0.59
C TYR A 391 21.34 1.27 -0.26
N LYS A 392 21.89 2.47 -0.09
CA LYS A 392 21.55 3.68 -0.86
C LYS A 392 22.81 4.47 -1.18
N ILE A 393 22.98 4.88 -2.44
CA ILE A 393 24.00 5.88 -2.81
C ILE A 393 23.41 7.26 -2.48
N LEU A 394 24.14 8.06 -1.71
CA LEU A 394 23.69 9.33 -1.15
C LEU A 394 24.25 10.54 -1.92
N GLN A 395 25.48 10.44 -2.42
CA GLN A 395 26.23 11.50 -3.13
C GLN A 395 27.21 10.87 -4.13
N GLY A 396 27.59 11.61 -5.18
CA GLY A 396 28.61 11.24 -6.16
C GLY A 396 28.09 10.44 -7.36
N ASN A 397 26.78 10.38 -7.55
CA ASN A 397 26.11 9.60 -8.60
C ASN A 397 25.03 10.43 -9.33
N GLU A 398 25.28 11.72 -9.49
CA GLU A 398 24.34 12.71 -10.04
C GLU A 398 23.95 12.38 -11.49
N ASN A 399 24.88 11.81 -12.24
CA ASN A 399 24.67 11.33 -13.61
C ASN A 399 24.04 9.92 -13.68
N GLY A 400 23.94 9.19 -12.57
CA GLY A 400 23.40 7.83 -12.51
C GLY A 400 24.27 6.78 -13.20
N ASN A 401 25.60 6.88 -13.07
CA ASN A 401 26.55 5.88 -13.58
C ASN A 401 26.60 4.61 -12.74
N PHE A 402 26.30 4.71 -11.44
CA PHE A 402 26.41 3.60 -10.49
C PHE A 402 25.03 3.13 -10.01
N LYS A 403 24.95 1.84 -9.67
CA LYS A 403 23.80 1.22 -9.02
C LYS A 403 24.31 0.34 -7.87
N ILE A 404 23.58 0.32 -6.76
CA ILE A 404 23.82 -0.59 -5.64
C ILE A 404 22.60 -1.49 -5.40
N SER A 405 22.86 -2.71 -4.95
CA SER A 405 21.84 -3.68 -4.55
C SER A 405 22.37 -4.62 -3.47
N THR A 406 21.51 -5.04 -2.54
CA THR A 406 21.84 -6.06 -1.54
C THR A 406 21.87 -7.45 -2.19
N ASP A 407 22.91 -8.25 -1.94
CA ASP A 407 22.88 -9.69 -2.21
C ASP A 407 22.03 -10.40 -1.13
N PRO A 408 20.89 -11.03 -1.48
CA PRO A 408 19.96 -11.58 -0.49
C PRO A 408 20.51 -12.81 0.26
N ASN A 409 21.66 -13.35 -0.13
CA ASN A 409 22.27 -14.54 0.47
C ASN A 409 23.38 -14.17 1.47
N THR A 410 24.12 -13.10 1.22
CA THR A 410 25.27 -12.64 2.03
C THR A 410 25.00 -11.33 2.78
N ASN A 411 23.88 -10.66 2.48
CA ASN A 411 23.52 -9.32 2.98
C ASN A 411 24.49 -8.20 2.52
N GLU A 412 25.37 -8.47 1.56
CA GLU A 412 26.42 -7.54 1.10
C GLU A 412 25.90 -6.49 0.11
N GLY A 413 26.51 -5.30 0.14
CA GLY A 413 26.24 -4.21 -0.79
C GLY A 413 27.04 -4.39 -2.06
N VAL A 414 26.38 -4.85 -3.13
CA VAL A 414 26.95 -5.06 -4.46
C VAL A 414 26.83 -3.78 -5.28
N LEU A 415 27.96 -3.14 -5.56
CA LEU A 415 28.07 -1.90 -6.33
C LEU A 415 28.49 -2.20 -7.77
N CYS A 416 27.71 -1.72 -8.74
CA CYS A 416 27.92 -1.95 -10.18
C CYS A 416 27.91 -0.64 -10.98
N VAL A 417 28.59 -0.64 -12.13
CA VAL A 417 28.51 0.42 -13.16
C VAL A 417 27.39 0.08 -14.15
N VAL A 418 26.46 1.01 -14.38
CA VAL A 418 25.27 0.86 -15.24
C VAL A 418 25.18 1.91 -16.37
N LYS A 419 26.08 2.90 -16.39
CA LYS A 419 26.38 3.74 -17.56
C LYS A 419 27.89 3.92 -17.65
N PRO A 420 28.48 3.95 -18.86
CA PRO A 420 29.91 4.05 -19.02
C PRO A 420 30.48 5.28 -18.32
N LEU A 421 31.69 5.12 -17.78
CA LEU A 421 32.53 6.20 -17.28
C LEU A 421 33.49 6.60 -18.42
N ASN A 422 34.06 7.81 -18.32
CA ASN A 422 35.11 8.33 -19.21
C ASN A 422 36.18 9.02 -18.34
N TYR A 423 37.45 8.75 -18.63
CA TYR A 423 38.61 9.09 -17.82
C TYR A 423 39.06 10.56 -18.01
N GLU A 424 38.94 11.09 -19.22
CA GLU A 424 39.32 12.45 -19.63
C GLU A 424 38.50 13.47 -18.84
N LEU A 425 37.19 13.18 -18.72
CA LEU A 425 36.24 13.99 -17.95
C LEU A 425 36.42 13.81 -16.44
N ASN A 426 36.56 12.58 -15.95
CA ASN A 426 36.72 12.28 -14.52
C ASN A 426 37.64 11.08 -14.27
N ARG A 427 38.78 11.31 -13.62
CA ARG A 427 39.75 10.26 -13.26
C ARG A 427 39.42 9.53 -11.96
N GLN A 428 38.54 10.11 -11.14
CA GLN A 428 38.19 9.61 -9.81
C GLN A 428 36.81 10.12 -9.41
N ILE A 429 35.96 9.25 -8.86
CA ILE A 429 34.65 9.58 -8.30
C ILE A 429 34.61 9.13 -6.83
N VAL A 430 34.04 9.96 -5.96
CA VAL A 430 33.86 9.64 -4.54
C VAL A 430 32.37 9.53 -4.27
N LEU A 431 31.92 8.32 -3.95
CA LEU A 431 30.55 8.02 -3.58
C LEU A 431 30.40 8.08 -2.06
N GLN A 432 29.32 8.67 -1.56
CA GLN A 432 28.87 8.40 -0.19
C GLN A 432 27.76 7.35 -0.24
N ILE A 433 27.92 6.26 0.52
CA ILE A 433 26.97 5.14 0.53
C ILE A 433 26.46 4.94 1.95
N GLY A 434 25.14 4.90 2.12
CA GLY A 434 24.45 4.59 3.36
C GLY A 434 23.87 3.18 3.37
N VAL A 435 23.73 2.61 4.56
CA VAL A 435 23.01 1.35 4.78
C VAL A 435 21.99 1.49 5.92
N LEU A 436 20.85 0.85 5.74
CA LEU A 436 19.69 0.81 6.63
C LEU A 436 19.18 -0.64 6.69
N ASN A 437 18.22 -0.91 7.58
CA ASN A 437 17.50 -2.18 7.63
C ASN A 437 16.32 -2.22 6.65
N GLU A 438 15.70 -3.40 6.46
CA GLU A 438 14.40 -3.53 5.78
C GLU A 438 13.27 -2.98 6.67
N ALA A 439 13.40 -3.15 7.99
CA ALA A 439 12.51 -2.57 9.00
C ALA A 439 12.88 -1.12 9.38
N GLN A 440 12.03 -0.51 10.22
CA GLN A 440 12.29 0.79 10.84
C GLN A 440 12.92 0.59 12.21
N PHE A 441 13.87 1.45 12.57
CA PHE A 441 14.52 1.42 13.88
C PHE A 441 13.50 1.53 15.02
N SER A 442 13.58 0.59 15.95
CA SER A 442 12.89 0.70 17.23
C SER A 442 13.48 1.86 18.03
N LYS A 443 12.76 2.32 19.06
CA LYS A 443 13.26 3.37 19.96
C LYS A 443 13.32 2.85 21.39
N ALA A 444 14.44 2.19 21.70
CA ALA A 444 14.88 1.98 23.08
C ALA A 444 14.79 3.30 23.86
N ALA A 445 14.06 3.31 24.97
CA ALA A 445 13.54 4.54 25.58
C ALA A 445 14.63 5.53 26.06
N ASN A 446 15.86 5.05 26.25
CA ASN A 446 17.03 5.81 26.70
C ASN A 446 18.16 5.92 25.65
N ALA A 447 18.00 5.35 24.45
CA ALA A 447 19.02 5.37 23.41
C ALA A 447 18.92 6.61 22.49
N GLN A 448 20.02 6.93 21.82
CA GLN A 448 19.95 7.72 20.60
C GLN A 448 19.29 6.86 19.51
N THR A 449 18.40 7.44 18.70
CA THR A 449 17.81 6.71 17.56
C THR A 449 18.93 6.21 16.67
N PRO A 450 18.98 4.90 16.34
CA PRO A 450 20.04 4.37 15.49
C PRO A 450 20.07 5.12 14.15
N THR A 451 21.27 5.53 13.75
CA THR A 451 21.47 6.35 12.56
C THR A 451 21.93 5.49 11.40
N MET A 452 21.56 5.89 10.18
CA MET A 452 22.08 5.31 8.96
C MET A 452 23.61 5.31 8.98
N CYS A 453 24.25 4.15 9.02
CA CYS A 453 25.69 4.07 8.87
C CYS A 453 26.06 4.48 7.45
N THR A 454 27.11 5.29 7.29
CA THR A 454 27.59 5.72 5.96
C THR A 454 29.09 5.54 5.82
N THR A 455 29.52 5.07 4.65
CA THR A 455 30.92 4.94 4.25
C THR A 455 31.19 5.77 3.00
N THR A 456 32.47 6.07 2.73
CA THR A 456 32.92 6.65 1.46
C THR A 456 33.57 5.58 0.59
N VAL A 457 33.16 5.50 -0.67
CA VAL A 457 33.77 4.62 -1.68
C VAL A 457 34.46 5.47 -2.72
N THR A 458 35.78 5.31 -2.83
CA THR A 458 36.57 5.92 -3.89
C THR A 458 36.64 4.98 -5.09
N VAL A 459 36.02 5.37 -6.19
CA VAL A 459 36.16 4.70 -7.49
C VAL A 459 37.20 5.46 -8.30
N LYS A 460 38.36 4.86 -8.53
CA LYS A 460 39.36 5.37 -9.47
C LYS A 460 39.09 4.78 -10.85
N ILE A 461 39.07 5.64 -11.87
CA ILE A 461 38.85 5.21 -13.25
C ILE A 461 40.22 4.92 -13.89
N LYS A 462 40.27 3.87 -14.70
CA LYS A 462 41.43 3.50 -15.52
C LYS A 462 41.16 3.89 -16.97
N ASP A 463 41.98 4.85 -17.40
CA ASP A 463 42.46 5.09 -18.77
C ASP A 463 42.50 3.80 -19.60
N SER A 464 41.86 3.82 -20.77
CA SER A 464 41.76 2.67 -21.69
C SER A 464 41.83 3.06 -23.17
N ASP A 465 42.72 4.01 -23.53
CA ASP A 465 43.27 4.21 -24.90
C ASP A 465 42.27 3.92 -26.03
N GLU A 466 41.38 4.89 -26.26
CA GLU A 466 40.25 4.85 -27.17
C GLU A 466 40.68 4.99 -28.65
N GLY A 467 39.70 5.03 -29.56
CA GLY A 467 39.93 5.52 -30.92
C GLY A 467 39.73 7.04 -31.01
N PRO A 468 40.21 7.69 -32.08
CA PRO A 468 39.98 9.12 -32.28
C PRO A 468 38.48 9.43 -32.30
N GLU A 469 38.06 10.53 -31.67
CA GLU A 469 36.67 10.95 -31.61
C GLU A 469 36.29 11.92 -32.76
N CYS A 470 35.11 11.68 -33.35
CA CYS A 470 34.51 12.50 -34.40
C CYS A 470 33.31 13.31 -33.87
N GLN A 471 33.56 14.30 -33.00
CA GLN A 471 32.55 15.28 -32.59
C GLN A 471 32.74 16.65 -33.28
N PRO A 472 31.67 17.27 -33.84
CA PRO A 472 30.34 16.70 -34.07
C PRO A 472 30.35 15.70 -35.25
N PRO A 473 29.47 14.68 -35.26
CA PRO A 473 29.45 13.64 -36.29
C PRO A 473 29.12 14.18 -37.69
N VAL A 474 28.44 15.33 -37.75
CA VAL A 474 28.23 16.12 -38.98
C VAL A 474 28.80 17.51 -38.78
N LYS A 475 29.66 17.94 -39.70
CA LYS A 475 30.28 19.27 -39.72
C LYS A 475 29.90 19.97 -41.02
N VAL A 476 29.33 21.17 -40.94
CA VAL A 476 28.97 21.99 -42.10
C VAL A 476 30.10 22.96 -42.43
N VAL A 477 30.39 23.14 -43.71
CA VAL A 477 31.27 24.19 -44.23
C VAL A 477 30.62 24.87 -45.42
N GLN A 478 30.81 26.19 -45.55
CA GLN A 478 30.28 26.95 -46.67
C GLN A 478 31.37 27.16 -47.73
N SER A 479 30.98 27.05 -48.99
CA SER A 479 31.78 27.43 -50.15
C SER A 479 30.91 28.19 -51.13
N LYS A 480 31.50 29.05 -51.94
CA LYS A 480 30.82 29.54 -53.15
C LYS A 480 30.74 28.42 -54.19
N ASP A 481 29.70 28.48 -55.01
CA ASP A 481 29.69 27.87 -56.33
C ASP A 481 30.85 28.40 -57.21
N GLY A 482 31.16 27.73 -58.33
CA GLY A 482 32.19 28.13 -59.28
C GLY A 482 33.63 28.09 -58.73
N LEU A 483 33.83 27.62 -57.49
CA LEU A 483 35.14 27.59 -56.83
C LEU A 483 36.10 26.69 -57.64
N PRO A 484 37.21 27.22 -58.18
CA PRO A 484 38.04 26.47 -59.12
C PRO A 484 38.84 25.36 -58.44
N ALA A 485 39.27 24.38 -59.25
CA ALA A 485 40.18 23.32 -58.84
C ALA A 485 41.51 23.85 -58.25
N GLY A 486 42.07 23.12 -57.29
CA GLY A 486 43.33 23.46 -56.61
C GLY A 486 43.19 24.41 -55.41
N LYS A 487 41.97 24.70 -54.96
CA LYS A 487 41.69 25.51 -53.75
C LYS A 487 41.61 24.62 -52.51
N GLU A 488 42.13 25.09 -51.38
CA GLU A 488 42.04 24.39 -50.09
C GLU A 488 40.83 24.90 -49.29
N LEU A 489 40.15 23.98 -48.61
CA LEU A 489 38.98 24.20 -47.77
C LEU A 489 39.17 23.50 -46.42
N LEU A 490 38.61 24.07 -45.36
CA LEU A 490 38.60 23.45 -44.04
C LEU A 490 37.81 22.14 -44.10
N GLY A 491 38.47 21.02 -43.83
CA GLY A 491 37.85 19.70 -43.87
C GLY A 491 37.36 19.22 -42.50
N TYR A 492 37.22 17.91 -42.36
CA TYR A 492 36.86 17.29 -41.09
C TYR A 492 38.10 17.21 -40.17
N LYS A 493 37.90 17.37 -38.86
CA LYS A 493 38.95 17.18 -37.85
C LYS A 493 38.39 16.31 -36.74
N ALA A 494 39.09 15.22 -36.44
CA ALA A 494 38.88 14.39 -35.28
C ALA A 494 39.87 14.81 -34.17
N VAL A 495 39.62 14.35 -32.95
CA VAL A 495 40.48 14.57 -31.79
C VAL A 495 40.75 13.24 -31.11
N ASP A 496 42.01 12.95 -30.84
CA ASP A 496 42.50 11.86 -30.00
C ASP A 496 42.15 12.19 -28.52
N PRO A 497 41.27 11.43 -27.84
CA PRO A 497 40.78 11.76 -26.49
C PRO A 497 41.91 11.92 -25.46
N GLU A 498 42.89 11.02 -25.50
CA GLU A 498 43.97 10.86 -24.52
C GLU A 498 44.91 12.07 -24.52
N THR A 499 45.24 12.57 -25.71
CA THR A 499 46.10 13.75 -25.88
C THR A 499 45.33 15.07 -26.01
N GLY A 500 44.02 15.02 -26.30
CA GLY A 500 43.22 16.17 -26.69
C GLY A 500 43.70 16.83 -28.01
N SER A 501 44.43 16.09 -28.85
CA SER A 501 45.12 16.61 -30.04
C SER A 501 44.54 16.06 -31.34
N ASN A 502 44.97 16.63 -32.47
CA ASN A 502 44.73 16.07 -33.80
C ASN A 502 46.03 15.60 -34.49
N GLU A 503 47.16 15.61 -33.76
CA GLU A 503 48.45 15.09 -34.23
C GLU A 503 48.45 13.55 -34.25
N GLY A 504 49.32 12.93 -35.05
CA GLY A 504 49.36 11.47 -35.24
C GLY A 504 48.25 10.89 -36.12
N LEU A 505 47.04 11.48 -36.10
CA LEU A 505 45.87 11.01 -36.85
C LEU A 505 46.04 11.10 -38.38
N ARG A 506 45.53 10.07 -39.08
CA ARG A 506 45.50 9.95 -40.53
C ARG A 506 44.08 10.03 -41.08
N TYR A 507 43.88 10.92 -42.04
CA TYR A 507 42.58 11.23 -42.63
C TYR A 507 42.43 10.62 -44.03
N LYS A 508 41.25 10.04 -44.30
CA LYS A 508 40.94 9.41 -45.59
C LYS A 508 39.50 9.68 -46.02
N LYS A 509 39.31 9.96 -47.31
CA LYS A 509 37.98 10.15 -47.91
C LYS A 509 37.38 8.77 -48.25
N ILE A 510 36.14 8.54 -47.85
CA ILE A 510 35.42 7.27 -48.09
C ILE A 510 34.14 7.43 -48.92
N GLY A 511 33.55 8.62 -48.98
CA GLY A 511 32.38 8.92 -49.83
C GLY A 511 32.45 10.33 -50.41
N ASP A 512 32.25 10.46 -51.73
CA ASP A 512 32.28 11.70 -52.53
C ASP A 512 31.77 11.34 -53.95
N GLU A 513 30.49 11.60 -54.25
CA GLU A 513 29.76 10.99 -55.38
C GLU A 513 30.38 11.28 -56.76
N ASP A 514 30.86 12.52 -56.99
CA ASP A 514 31.51 12.96 -58.23
C ASP A 514 33.03 13.21 -58.07
N SER A 515 33.63 12.79 -56.95
CA SER A 515 35.06 12.95 -56.66
C SER A 515 35.58 14.39 -56.77
N TRP A 516 34.86 15.32 -56.14
CA TRP A 516 35.19 16.75 -56.13
C TRP A 516 36.40 17.11 -55.27
N PHE A 517 36.71 16.30 -54.25
CA PHE A 517 37.71 16.65 -53.25
C PHE A 517 38.83 15.61 -53.10
N GLU A 518 40.05 16.09 -52.95
CA GLU A 518 41.19 15.38 -52.38
C GLU A 518 41.26 15.75 -50.89
N ILE A 519 41.71 14.83 -50.01
CA ILE A 519 41.91 15.11 -48.58
C ILE A 519 43.40 14.99 -48.23
N ASN A 520 43.89 15.90 -47.42
CA ASN A 520 45.24 15.83 -46.88
C ASN A 520 45.29 14.81 -45.73
N GLU A 521 46.10 13.76 -45.89
CA GLU A 521 46.23 12.65 -44.94
C GLU A 521 46.59 13.12 -43.52
N TYR A 522 47.34 14.22 -43.36
CA TYR A 522 47.87 14.66 -42.06
C TYR A 522 47.10 15.83 -41.42
N THR A 523 46.28 16.57 -42.18
CA THR A 523 45.57 17.76 -41.66
C THR A 523 44.04 17.65 -41.70
N GLY A 524 43.50 16.67 -42.43
CA GLY A 524 42.06 16.52 -42.65
C GLY A 524 41.44 17.57 -43.58
N ASN A 525 42.21 18.57 -44.05
CA ASN A 525 41.73 19.60 -44.98
C ASN A 525 41.38 19.01 -46.35
N LEU A 526 40.36 19.59 -46.99
CA LEU A 526 39.96 19.24 -48.35
C LEU A 526 40.62 20.17 -49.37
N LYS A 527 40.79 19.66 -50.59
CA LYS A 527 41.31 20.40 -51.73
C LYS A 527 40.45 20.09 -52.96
N THR A 528 40.00 21.12 -53.68
CA THR A 528 39.16 20.94 -54.88
C THR A 528 39.96 20.29 -56.00
N VAL A 529 39.37 19.28 -56.64
CA VAL A 529 39.91 18.56 -57.81
C VAL A 529 39.17 18.97 -59.08
N LYS A 530 37.87 19.22 -58.97
CA LYS A 530 37.03 19.85 -59.99
C LYS A 530 36.71 21.31 -59.60
N VAL A 531 36.06 22.03 -60.50
CA VAL A 531 35.29 23.23 -60.14
C VAL A 531 34.05 22.76 -59.37
N LEU A 532 33.63 23.48 -58.33
CA LEU A 532 32.35 23.22 -57.66
C LEU A 532 31.19 23.79 -58.50
N ASP A 533 30.07 23.06 -58.53
CA ASP A 533 28.96 23.22 -59.49
C ASP A 533 27.65 22.88 -58.76
N ARG A 534 26.92 23.88 -58.27
CA ARG A 534 25.73 23.70 -57.42
C ARG A 534 24.57 23.03 -58.18
N GLU A 535 24.50 23.25 -59.48
CA GLU A 535 23.50 22.74 -60.42
C GLU A 535 23.75 21.26 -60.77
N SER A 536 24.91 20.72 -60.38
CA SER A 536 25.24 19.30 -60.46
C SER A 536 24.19 18.43 -59.78
N LYS A 537 23.66 17.47 -60.55
CA LYS A 537 22.76 16.38 -60.16
C LYS A 537 23.13 15.56 -58.90
N PHE A 538 24.32 15.74 -58.34
CA PHE A 538 24.76 15.11 -57.09
C PHE A 538 24.54 15.99 -55.85
N VAL A 539 24.46 17.32 -56.03
CA VAL A 539 24.04 18.28 -55.01
C VAL A 539 22.55 18.14 -54.75
N LYS A 540 22.15 18.19 -53.48
CA LYS A 540 20.75 18.01 -53.06
C LYS A 540 20.46 19.02 -51.94
N ASN A 541 19.48 19.92 -52.14
CA ASN A 541 19.19 21.03 -51.22
C ASN A 541 20.43 21.91 -50.94
N ASP A 542 21.13 22.30 -52.00
CA ASP A 542 22.38 23.09 -52.00
C ASP A 542 23.57 22.44 -51.23
N GLN A 543 23.43 21.18 -50.84
CA GLN A 543 24.40 20.44 -50.03
C GLN A 543 25.08 19.32 -50.83
N TYR A 544 26.39 19.19 -50.63
CA TYR A 544 27.22 18.11 -51.14
C TYR A 544 27.94 17.40 -49.98
N ASN A 545 27.73 16.10 -49.85
CA ASN A 545 28.18 15.33 -48.68
C ASN A 545 29.49 14.59 -48.97
N VAL A 546 30.48 14.78 -48.10
CA VAL A 546 31.78 14.11 -48.14
C VAL A 546 31.98 13.33 -46.84
N SER A 547 32.07 12.01 -46.92
CA SER A 547 32.34 11.16 -45.76
C SER A 547 33.84 10.96 -45.58
N VAL A 548 34.34 11.25 -44.38
CA VAL A 548 35.75 11.21 -43.99
C VAL A 548 35.92 10.23 -42.83
N ILE A 549 36.93 9.37 -42.90
CA ILE A 549 37.40 8.56 -41.77
C ILE A 549 38.70 9.15 -41.24
N ALA A 550 38.82 9.25 -39.92
CA ALA A 550 40.06 9.52 -39.22
C ALA A 550 40.52 8.23 -38.52
N MET A 551 41.82 7.94 -38.57
CA MET A 551 42.44 6.73 -38.02
C MET A 551 43.64 7.12 -37.18
N ASP A 552 43.92 6.40 -36.09
CA ASP A 552 45.12 6.59 -35.28
C ASP A 552 46.31 5.74 -35.80
N ALA A 553 47.32 5.53 -34.94
CA ALA A 553 48.50 4.71 -35.26
C ALA A 553 48.23 3.20 -35.24
N ASP A 554 47.31 2.75 -34.38
CA ASP A 554 47.02 1.32 -34.11
C ASP A 554 45.84 0.78 -34.94
N GLY A 555 45.12 1.66 -35.63
CA GLY A 555 44.09 1.33 -36.61
C GLY A 555 42.65 1.47 -36.09
N ARG A 556 42.44 2.08 -34.92
CA ARG A 556 41.10 2.49 -34.47
C ARG A 556 40.68 3.73 -35.25
N SER A 557 39.37 3.96 -35.39
CA SER A 557 38.87 4.95 -36.34
C SER A 557 37.48 5.48 -36.05
N CYS A 558 37.25 6.76 -36.34
CA CYS A 558 35.91 7.36 -36.38
C CYS A 558 35.57 7.90 -37.77
N THR A 559 34.27 8.01 -38.06
CA THR A 559 33.75 8.57 -39.32
C THR A 559 32.98 9.85 -39.06
N GLY A 560 33.37 10.92 -39.74
CA GLY A 560 32.67 12.20 -39.76
C GLY A 560 32.09 12.51 -41.15
N THR A 561 30.93 13.15 -41.21
CA THR A 561 30.37 13.68 -42.46
C THR A 561 30.63 15.17 -42.56
N LEU A 562 31.32 15.60 -43.61
CA LEU A 562 31.45 17.00 -43.96
C LEU A 562 30.36 17.35 -44.99
N VAL A 563 29.50 18.31 -44.64
CA VAL A 563 28.47 18.86 -45.54
C VAL A 563 29.02 20.15 -46.11
N VAL A 564 29.29 20.16 -47.42
CA VAL A 564 29.64 21.38 -48.16
C VAL A 564 28.34 22.02 -48.63
N LEU A 565 27.97 23.15 -48.00
CA LEU A 565 26.87 23.99 -48.43
C LEU A 565 27.40 24.97 -49.49
N LEU A 566 26.77 24.99 -50.67
CA LEU A 566 27.15 25.84 -51.79
C LEU A 566 26.30 27.12 -51.83
N GLU A 567 26.97 28.27 -51.91
CA GLU A 567 26.32 29.56 -52.17
C GLU A 567 26.09 29.76 -53.68
N ASP A 568 24.83 29.97 -54.05
CA ASP A 568 24.29 30.31 -55.38
C ASP A 568 24.95 31.57 -55.99
N ASP A 569 25.87 31.39 -56.94
CA ASP A 569 26.31 32.45 -57.87
C ASP A 569 25.49 32.37 -59.17
N ASN A 570 25.54 33.40 -60.02
CA ASN A 570 24.63 33.56 -61.16
C ASN A 570 25.30 33.16 -62.49
N ASP A 571 25.42 31.86 -62.79
CA ASP A 571 26.21 31.38 -63.93
C ASP A 571 25.38 30.75 -65.07
N HIS A 572 24.17 30.23 -64.82
CA HIS A 572 23.28 29.75 -65.88
C HIS A 572 22.29 30.82 -66.36
N PRO A 573 22.04 30.91 -67.67
CA PRO A 573 20.96 31.74 -68.21
C PRO A 573 19.62 30.97 -68.28
N PRO A 574 18.46 31.65 -68.16
CA PRO A 574 17.15 31.01 -68.16
C PRO A 574 16.92 30.11 -69.37
N GLN A 575 16.54 28.86 -69.11
CA GLN A 575 16.32 27.82 -70.13
C GLN A 575 14.82 27.65 -70.41
N ILE A 576 14.47 27.17 -71.60
CA ILE A 576 13.07 26.95 -71.99
C ILE A 576 12.94 25.79 -72.98
N GLU A 577 11.79 25.11 -72.96
CA GLU A 577 11.44 24.14 -74.00
C GLU A 577 11.35 24.83 -75.38
N LYS A 578 11.95 24.19 -76.40
CA LYS A 578 12.13 24.77 -77.73
C LYS A 578 11.03 24.37 -78.72
N GLU A 579 10.21 23.39 -78.40
CA GLU A 579 9.00 23.08 -79.15
C GLU A 579 7.78 23.68 -78.46
N VAL A 580 7.00 24.48 -79.19
CA VAL A 580 5.81 25.15 -78.67
C VAL A 580 4.67 24.88 -79.64
N THR A 581 3.45 24.62 -79.14
CA THR A 581 2.30 24.26 -79.99
C THR A 581 1.08 25.09 -79.62
N ILE A 582 0.49 25.76 -80.61
CA ILE A 582 -0.70 26.60 -80.48
C ILE A 582 -1.86 25.90 -81.21
N CYS A 583 -2.90 25.58 -80.44
CA CYS A 583 -4.13 24.94 -80.89
C CYS A 583 -5.23 25.98 -81.07
N ARG A 584 -5.44 26.44 -82.31
CA ARG A 584 -6.28 27.61 -82.62
C ARG A 584 -7.77 27.43 -82.27
N HIS A 585 -8.23 26.18 -82.09
CA HIS A 585 -9.60 25.90 -81.69
C HIS A 585 -9.93 26.30 -80.24
N ASP A 586 -8.91 26.57 -79.41
CA ASP A 586 -9.06 26.84 -77.97
C ASP A 586 -8.28 28.10 -77.52
N LYS A 587 -7.08 28.39 -78.06
CA LYS A 587 -6.26 29.57 -77.71
C LYS A 587 -5.46 30.12 -78.89
N ASP A 588 -5.35 31.45 -79.00
CA ASP A 588 -4.52 32.21 -79.95
C ASP A 588 -3.09 32.50 -79.43
N PHE A 589 -2.70 31.86 -78.32
CA PHE A 589 -1.41 32.07 -77.66
C PHE A 589 -0.85 30.78 -77.05
N ALA A 590 0.48 30.72 -76.94
CA ALA A 590 1.20 29.79 -76.08
C ALA A 590 1.59 30.47 -74.76
N VAL A 591 1.72 29.69 -73.70
CA VAL A 591 2.42 30.10 -72.48
C VAL A 591 3.86 29.61 -72.56
N LEU A 592 4.79 30.50 -72.23
CA LEU A 592 6.22 30.25 -72.17
C LEU A 592 6.63 30.21 -70.69
N GLU A 593 7.09 29.04 -70.24
CA GLU A 593 7.46 28.77 -68.85
C GLU A 593 8.96 28.42 -68.78
N PRO A 594 9.86 29.42 -68.84
CA PRO A 594 11.27 29.18 -68.61
C PRO A 594 11.58 28.76 -67.17
N VAL A 595 12.67 28.02 -67.03
CA VAL A 595 13.25 27.55 -65.77
C VAL A 595 14.71 27.99 -65.75
N ASP A 596 15.13 28.63 -64.67
CA ASP A 596 16.55 28.79 -64.39
C ASP A 596 17.06 27.61 -63.55
N PRO A 597 18.25 27.06 -63.83
CA PRO A 597 18.99 26.21 -62.90
C PRO A 597 19.41 26.99 -61.64
N ASP A 598 19.80 28.25 -61.84
CA ASP A 598 20.15 29.22 -60.81
C ASP A 598 19.04 29.37 -59.74
N GLY A 599 19.45 29.77 -58.54
CA GLY A 599 18.59 29.73 -57.38
C GLY A 599 17.55 30.84 -57.36
N PRO A 600 16.64 30.84 -56.37
CA PRO A 600 15.63 31.88 -56.22
C PRO A 600 16.25 33.26 -55.88
N GLY A 601 17.56 33.34 -55.63
CA GLY A 601 18.34 34.58 -55.53
C GLY A 601 18.74 35.17 -56.89
N ASN A 602 18.83 34.34 -57.93
CA ASN A 602 19.50 34.66 -59.18
C ASN A 602 18.60 34.57 -60.42
N GLY A 603 17.65 33.61 -60.47
CA GLY A 603 16.70 33.48 -61.60
C GLY A 603 15.58 34.55 -61.69
N PRO A 604 14.28 34.17 -61.71
CA PRO A 604 13.17 35.08 -62.03
C PRO A 604 13.07 36.26 -61.05
N PRO A 605 12.56 37.45 -61.44
CA PRO A 605 11.73 37.71 -62.62
C PRO A 605 12.52 37.83 -63.93
N PHE A 606 12.04 37.10 -64.94
CA PHE A 606 12.63 37.05 -66.26
C PHE A 606 12.19 38.21 -67.15
N GLN A 607 13.11 38.71 -67.98
CA GLN A 607 12.83 39.70 -69.01
C GLN A 607 12.83 39.03 -70.40
N PHE A 608 11.71 39.15 -71.11
CA PHE A 608 11.50 38.48 -72.40
C PHE A 608 11.56 39.48 -73.56
N PHE A 609 12.47 39.26 -74.51
CA PHE A 609 12.67 40.10 -75.68
C PHE A 609 12.40 39.29 -76.95
N LEU A 610 11.48 39.77 -77.79
CA LEU A 610 11.22 39.19 -79.11
C LEU A 610 12.15 39.82 -80.15
N ASP A 611 12.81 39.01 -80.98
CA ASP A 611 13.71 39.51 -82.02
C ASP A 611 12.93 40.26 -83.12
N ASN A 612 13.54 41.29 -83.72
CA ASN A 612 12.95 42.09 -84.79
C ASN A 612 12.56 41.29 -86.06
N SER A 613 13.13 40.10 -86.24
CA SER A 613 12.73 39.16 -87.28
C SER A 613 11.32 38.56 -87.02
N ALA A 614 10.98 38.30 -85.75
CA ALA A 614 9.70 37.71 -85.35
C ALA A 614 8.62 38.75 -84.98
N SER A 615 9.01 39.96 -84.58
CA SER A 615 8.10 41.03 -84.10
C SER A 615 7.05 41.51 -85.11
N LYS A 616 7.12 41.11 -86.38
CA LYS A 616 6.07 41.34 -87.39
C LYS A 616 4.86 40.42 -87.24
N LEU A 617 5.08 39.19 -86.77
CA LEU A 617 4.06 38.13 -86.71
C LEU A 617 3.62 37.81 -85.28
N TRP A 618 4.45 38.11 -84.28
CA TRP A 618 4.24 37.70 -82.89
C TRP A 618 4.28 38.89 -81.91
N THR A 619 3.55 38.79 -80.81
CA THR A 619 3.78 39.57 -79.58
C THR A 619 4.22 38.64 -78.45
N ILE A 620 5.05 39.16 -77.54
CA ILE A 620 5.39 38.51 -76.28
C ILE A 620 5.00 39.44 -75.14
N GLU A 621 4.24 38.93 -74.17
CA GLU A 621 3.68 39.69 -73.05
C GLU A 621 4.07 39.00 -71.74
N THR A 622 4.83 39.68 -70.88
CA THR A 622 5.23 39.14 -69.57
C THR A 622 4.07 39.19 -68.59
N LYS A 623 3.70 38.06 -67.99
CA LYS A 623 2.46 37.95 -67.20
C LYS A 623 2.66 38.16 -65.70
N ASP A 624 3.59 37.43 -65.11
CA ASP A 624 3.83 37.34 -63.66
C ASP A 624 5.33 37.37 -63.30
N GLY A 625 6.18 37.70 -64.26
CA GLY A 625 7.64 37.68 -64.11
C GLY A 625 8.27 36.29 -64.20
N LYS A 626 7.51 35.18 -64.09
CA LYS A 626 8.03 33.83 -64.36
C LYS A 626 7.60 33.31 -65.73
N THR A 627 6.42 33.71 -66.19
CA THR A 627 5.82 33.27 -67.47
C THR A 627 5.62 34.43 -68.43
N ALA A 628 5.67 34.10 -69.73
CA ALA A 628 5.27 35.02 -70.79
C ALA A 628 4.21 34.36 -71.70
N ILE A 629 3.42 35.21 -72.36
CA ILE A 629 2.40 34.82 -73.32
C ILE A 629 2.94 35.16 -74.71
N LEU A 630 3.07 34.16 -75.58
CA LEU A 630 3.45 34.33 -76.98
C LEU A 630 2.18 34.23 -77.84
N ARG A 631 1.73 35.36 -78.40
CA ARG A 631 0.48 35.50 -79.15
C ARG A 631 0.75 35.82 -80.62
N GLU A 632 -0.09 35.32 -81.52
CA GLU A 632 -0.05 35.71 -82.94
C GLU A 632 -0.68 37.09 -83.17
N ARG A 633 -0.07 37.94 -84.01
CA ARG A 633 -0.59 39.29 -84.33
C ARG A 633 -1.68 39.29 -85.41
N GLN A 634 -1.74 38.21 -86.18
CA GLN A 634 -2.59 37.99 -87.34
C GLN A 634 -2.84 36.49 -87.44
N ASN A 635 -3.92 36.06 -88.10
CA ASN A 635 -4.19 34.64 -88.31
C ASN A 635 -3.11 34.03 -89.22
N LEU A 636 -2.10 33.37 -88.64
CA LEU A 636 -1.03 32.70 -89.38
C LEU A 636 -1.55 31.43 -90.07
N ASP A 637 -0.89 30.99 -91.14
CA ASP A 637 -1.19 29.69 -91.75
C ASP A 637 -0.89 28.53 -90.78
N TYR A 638 -1.55 27.38 -90.97
CA TYR A 638 -1.21 26.17 -90.22
C TYR A 638 0.14 25.62 -90.68
N ASN A 639 1.20 26.03 -89.98
CA ASN A 639 2.59 25.76 -90.32
C ASN A 639 3.49 25.80 -89.06
N SER A 640 4.76 25.42 -89.22
CA SER A 640 5.80 25.56 -88.21
C SER A 640 6.58 26.85 -88.41
N TYR A 641 6.64 27.71 -87.39
CA TYR A 641 7.33 29.00 -87.40
C TYR A 641 8.53 29.00 -86.46
N THR A 642 9.66 29.53 -86.90
CA THR A 642 10.82 29.77 -86.01
C THR A 642 10.68 31.15 -85.37
N VAL A 643 10.62 31.20 -84.04
CA VAL A 643 10.46 32.42 -83.24
C VAL A 643 11.69 32.62 -82.35
N PRO A 644 12.71 33.35 -82.83
CA PRO A 644 13.83 33.77 -81.99
C PRO A 644 13.37 34.74 -80.89
N ILE A 645 13.62 34.35 -79.64
CA ILE A 645 13.48 35.18 -78.44
C ILE A 645 14.81 35.24 -77.67
N GLN A 646 14.96 36.25 -76.83
CA GLN A 646 15.98 36.28 -75.78
C GLN A 646 15.28 36.36 -74.43
N ILE A 647 15.63 35.47 -73.51
CA ILE A 647 15.16 35.50 -72.13
C ILE A 647 16.36 35.91 -71.27
N LYS A 648 16.15 36.82 -70.33
CA LYS A 648 17.12 37.17 -69.28
C LYS A 648 16.56 36.89 -67.90
N ASP A 649 17.44 36.67 -66.94
CA ASP A 649 17.15 36.64 -65.50
C ASP A 649 16.90 38.06 -64.94
N ARG A 650 16.88 38.18 -63.60
CA ARG A 650 16.74 39.46 -62.91
C ARG A 650 17.99 40.36 -62.98
N HIS A 651 19.18 39.78 -63.15
CA HIS A 651 20.49 40.46 -63.07
C HIS A 651 21.03 40.90 -64.44
N GLY A 652 20.52 40.31 -65.53
CA GLY A 652 20.79 40.65 -66.92
C GLY A 652 21.50 39.57 -67.74
N LEU A 653 21.88 38.42 -67.17
CA LEU A 653 22.38 37.26 -67.92
C LEU A 653 21.21 36.66 -68.70
N GLY A 654 21.46 36.06 -69.87
CA GLY A 654 20.36 35.56 -70.68
C GLY A 654 20.69 35.01 -72.05
N ALA A 655 20.03 33.90 -72.38
CA ALA A 655 20.23 33.14 -73.61
C ALA A 655 19.25 33.54 -74.73
N LYS A 656 19.70 33.34 -75.98
CA LYS A 656 18.84 33.41 -77.16
C LYS A 656 18.30 32.02 -77.48
N HIS A 657 16.98 31.88 -77.50
CA HIS A 657 16.29 30.63 -77.80
C HIS A 657 15.55 30.76 -79.13
N MET A 658 15.71 29.77 -80.01
CA MET A 658 14.89 29.64 -81.22
C MET A 658 13.74 28.68 -80.94
N LEU A 659 12.56 29.22 -80.68
CA LEU A 659 11.36 28.41 -80.49
C LEU A 659 10.85 27.93 -81.85
N THR A 660 10.40 26.68 -81.90
CA THR A 660 9.71 26.07 -83.05
C THR A 660 8.23 26.03 -82.70
N VAL A 661 7.48 27.02 -83.16
CA VAL A 661 6.06 27.21 -82.85
C VAL A 661 5.21 26.55 -83.93
N ARG A 662 4.57 25.43 -83.60
CA ARG A 662 3.59 24.76 -84.46
C ARG A 662 2.21 25.40 -84.27
N VAL A 663 1.65 25.98 -85.34
CA VAL A 663 0.26 26.46 -85.35
C VAL A 663 -0.61 25.40 -86.00
N CYS A 664 -1.58 24.85 -85.27
CA CYS A 664 -2.41 23.72 -85.69
C CYS A 664 -3.90 23.98 -85.43
N ASP A 665 -4.74 23.34 -86.26
CA ASP A 665 -6.16 23.12 -85.94
C ASP A 665 -6.26 21.86 -85.07
N CYS A 666 -6.29 22.07 -83.76
CA CYS A 666 -6.35 21.03 -82.74
C CYS A 666 -7.09 21.55 -81.50
N THR A 667 -7.59 20.64 -80.67
CA THR A 667 -8.15 20.94 -79.34
C THR A 667 -7.14 20.68 -78.22
N VAL A 668 -6.26 19.68 -78.39
CA VAL A 668 -5.15 19.38 -77.48
C VAL A 668 -3.80 19.32 -78.23
N PRO A 669 -2.68 19.76 -77.63
CA PRO A 669 -1.38 19.84 -78.32
C PRO A 669 -0.87 18.51 -78.91
N SER A 670 -1.26 17.37 -78.35
CA SER A 670 -0.92 16.03 -78.82
C SER A 670 -1.39 15.72 -80.25
N ASP A 671 -2.41 16.43 -80.72
CA ASP A 671 -3.13 16.09 -81.96
C ASP A 671 -2.57 16.86 -83.17
N CYS A 672 -1.65 17.80 -82.95
CA CYS A 672 -1.00 18.62 -83.96
C CYS A 672 -0.04 17.82 -84.87
N LYS A 673 -0.60 17.15 -85.87
CA LYS A 673 0.12 16.30 -86.83
C LYS A 673 0.36 17.02 -88.15
N MET A 674 1.53 17.66 -88.28
CA MET A 674 2.00 18.26 -89.54
C MET A 674 2.27 17.17 -90.60
N ILE A 675 1.44 17.09 -91.64
CA ILE A 675 1.66 16.18 -92.78
C ILE A 675 2.63 16.83 -93.78
N PRO A 676 3.80 16.23 -94.08
CA PRO A 676 4.71 16.78 -95.08
C PRO A 676 4.09 16.72 -96.49
N LYS A 677 3.96 17.87 -97.16
CA LYS A 677 3.53 17.95 -98.57
C LYS A 677 4.63 17.41 -99.51
N GLY A 678 4.80 16.09 -99.59
CA GLY A 678 5.89 15.52 -100.40
C GLY A 678 6.05 14.01 -100.48
N ALA A 679 5.08 13.18 -100.11
CA ALA A 679 5.15 11.72 -100.28
C ALA A 679 3.88 11.17 -100.96
N ARG A 680 4.04 10.37 -102.01
CA ARG A 680 2.95 9.60 -102.65
C ARG A 680 2.75 8.28 -101.91
N ASP A 681 1.53 7.72 -101.99
CA ASP A 681 1.16 6.46 -101.37
C ASP A 681 2.12 5.30 -101.71
N VAL A 682 2.90 4.88 -100.72
CA VAL A 682 3.50 3.54 -100.68
C VAL A 682 2.63 2.71 -99.74
N LYS A 683 1.75 1.89 -100.31
CA LYS A 683 0.95 0.91 -99.55
C LYS A 683 1.89 -0.03 -98.78
N LEU A 684 1.97 0.12 -97.46
CA LEU A 684 2.61 -0.87 -96.61
C LEU A 684 1.75 -2.14 -96.57
N SER A 685 2.35 -3.29 -96.85
CA SER A 685 1.65 -4.57 -96.96
C SER A 685 1.21 -5.10 -95.59
N ASN A 686 0.02 -5.70 -95.53
CA ASN A 686 -0.47 -6.41 -94.33
C ASN A 686 0.54 -7.45 -93.84
N VAL A 687 1.14 -7.23 -92.67
CA VAL A 687 2.04 -8.19 -92.02
C VAL A 687 1.20 -9.29 -91.38
N ILE A 688 1.06 -10.43 -92.06
CA ILE A 688 0.43 -11.62 -91.50
C ILE A 688 1.41 -12.24 -90.49
N LEU A 689 1.03 -12.25 -89.21
CA LEU A 689 1.88 -12.76 -88.13
C LEU A 689 2.13 -14.27 -88.31
N GLY A 690 3.38 -14.65 -88.55
CA GLY A 690 3.76 -16.05 -88.79
C GLY A 690 3.53 -16.93 -87.56
N LYS A 691 3.09 -18.18 -87.77
CA LYS A 691 2.73 -19.14 -86.69
C LYS A 691 3.82 -19.32 -85.63
N TRP A 692 5.10 -19.17 -86.00
CA TRP A 692 6.24 -19.25 -85.10
C TRP A 692 6.34 -18.10 -84.08
N ALA A 693 5.86 -16.89 -84.42
CA ALA A 693 5.84 -15.76 -83.49
C ALA A 693 4.80 -15.96 -82.37
N ILE A 694 3.66 -16.56 -82.70
CA ILE A 694 2.64 -16.96 -81.71
C ILE A 694 3.22 -18.04 -80.78
N LEU A 695 3.93 -19.03 -81.34
CA LEU A 695 4.59 -20.07 -80.55
C LEU A 695 5.62 -19.48 -79.56
N ALA A 696 6.39 -18.47 -79.98
CA ALA A 696 7.38 -17.80 -79.13
C ALA A 696 6.74 -17.06 -77.95
N MET A 697 5.61 -16.37 -78.15
CA MET A 697 4.91 -15.68 -77.05
C MET A 697 4.24 -16.65 -76.06
N VAL A 698 3.75 -17.80 -76.54
CA VAL A 698 3.24 -18.87 -75.66
C VAL A 698 4.38 -19.51 -74.86
N LEU A 699 5.55 -19.72 -75.46
CA LEU A 699 6.71 -20.28 -74.74
C LEU A 699 7.26 -19.30 -73.68
N GLY A 700 7.35 -18.00 -74.02
CA GLY A 700 7.80 -16.97 -73.09
C GLY A 700 6.87 -16.76 -71.89
N SER A 701 5.56 -16.79 -72.11
CA SER A 701 4.56 -16.68 -71.02
C SER A 701 4.54 -17.92 -70.12
N ALA A 702 4.71 -19.13 -70.66
CA ALA A 702 4.89 -20.35 -69.87
C ALA A 702 6.15 -20.28 -68.99
N LEU A 703 7.27 -19.81 -69.55
CA LEU A 703 8.55 -19.71 -68.84
C LEU A 703 8.50 -18.67 -67.70
N LEU A 704 7.83 -17.52 -67.92
CA LEU A 704 7.57 -16.53 -66.87
C LEU A 704 6.75 -17.12 -65.70
N LEU A 705 5.73 -17.94 -66.02
CA LEU A 705 4.86 -18.56 -65.03
C LEU A 705 5.60 -19.62 -64.21
N CYS A 706 6.52 -20.39 -64.82
CA CYS A 706 7.43 -21.28 -64.10
C CYS A 706 8.35 -20.52 -63.13
N ILE A 707 8.94 -19.39 -63.53
CA ILE A 707 9.79 -18.55 -62.66
C ILE A 707 9.00 -18.08 -61.44
N LEU A 708 7.79 -17.52 -61.65
CA LEU A 708 6.91 -17.08 -60.56
C LEU A 708 6.57 -18.23 -59.59
N PHE A 709 6.33 -19.44 -60.10
CA PHE A 709 6.06 -20.61 -59.26
C PHE A 709 7.29 -21.02 -58.41
N THR A 710 8.50 -20.93 -58.98
CA THR A 710 9.74 -21.20 -58.20
C THR A 710 9.99 -20.17 -57.12
N CYS A 711 9.75 -18.88 -57.36
CA CYS A 711 9.88 -17.84 -56.33
C CYS A 711 8.91 -18.04 -55.15
N PHE A 712 7.69 -18.52 -55.41
CA PHE A 712 6.68 -18.73 -54.38
C PHE A 712 6.96 -19.95 -53.47
N CYS A 713 7.82 -20.89 -53.90
CA CYS A 713 8.12 -22.10 -53.13
C CYS A 713 9.33 -21.97 -52.18
N VAL A 714 10.12 -20.89 -52.27
CA VAL A 714 11.40 -20.74 -51.52
C VAL A 714 11.25 -19.96 -50.21
N THR A 715 10.22 -19.13 -50.07
CA THR A 715 10.05 -18.20 -48.92
C THR A 715 9.28 -18.75 -47.72
N ALA A 716 8.91 -20.04 -47.73
CA ALA A 716 7.96 -20.62 -46.77
C ALA A 716 8.58 -21.63 -45.76
N LYS A 717 9.68 -21.29 -45.07
CA LYS A 717 10.12 -22.02 -43.84
C LYS A 717 11.25 -21.36 -43.00
N ARG A 718 10.91 -20.41 -42.10
CA ARG A 718 11.35 -20.40 -40.68
C ARG A 718 10.72 -19.24 -39.90
N THR A 719 10.38 -19.49 -38.63
CA THR A 719 9.67 -18.56 -37.73
C THR A 719 10.58 -18.08 -36.59
N VAL A 720 10.65 -16.76 -36.36
CA VAL A 720 11.10 -16.15 -35.10
C VAL A 720 10.17 -14.96 -34.76
N LYS A 721 10.09 -14.58 -33.48
CA LYS A 721 9.10 -13.61 -32.92
C LYS A 721 9.62 -12.16 -32.84
N LYS A 722 8.65 -11.28 -32.51
CA LYS A 722 8.70 -9.83 -32.18
C LYS A 722 8.64 -8.91 -33.42
N CYS A 723 7.78 -7.89 -33.56
CA CYS A 723 6.98 -7.01 -32.66
C CYS A 723 7.62 -5.63 -32.38
N PHE A 724 7.31 -4.66 -33.26
CA PHE A 724 7.15 -3.19 -33.06
C PHE A 724 8.31 -2.38 -32.41
N PRO A 725 8.38 -1.02 -32.58
CA PRO A 725 7.36 -0.10 -33.13
C PRO A 725 7.84 0.84 -34.27
N GLU A 726 6.93 1.73 -34.72
CA GLU A 726 7.18 3.13 -35.15
C GLU A 726 8.06 3.42 -36.41
N ASP A 727 7.87 4.51 -37.19
CA ASP A 727 6.93 5.66 -37.11
C ASP A 727 6.65 6.32 -38.51
N VAL A 728 5.79 7.34 -38.52
CA VAL A 728 5.54 8.43 -39.50
C VAL A 728 5.05 8.11 -40.93
N ALA A 729 3.85 8.63 -41.26
CA ALA A 729 3.59 9.39 -42.49
C ALA A 729 2.40 10.35 -42.28
N GLN A 730 2.51 11.59 -42.78
CA GLN A 730 1.49 12.63 -42.63
C GLN A 730 0.46 12.61 -43.77
N GLN A 731 -0.75 13.13 -43.51
CA GLN A 731 -1.38 14.09 -44.44
C GLN A 731 -2.49 14.92 -43.76
N ASN A 732 -2.45 16.23 -43.97
CA ASN A 732 -3.50 17.18 -43.58
C ASN A 732 -4.36 17.54 -44.80
N LEU A 733 -5.68 17.67 -44.62
CA LEU A 733 -6.52 18.57 -45.41
C LEU A 733 -7.79 18.94 -44.61
N ILE A 734 -8.39 20.08 -44.93
CA ILE A 734 -9.38 20.81 -44.12
C ILE A 734 -10.67 20.98 -44.94
N VAL A 735 -11.86 21.08 -44.30
CA VAL A 735 -12.92 22.11 -44.55
C VAL A 735 -14.22 21.88 -43.76
N SER A 736 -14.59 22.90 -42.99
CA SER A 736 -15.89 23.38 -42.42
C SER A 736 -17.12 22.49 -42.16
N ASN A 737 -17.69 22.70 -40.96
CA ASN A 737 -19.08 23.03 -40.59
C ASN A 737 -20.30 22.46 -41.37
N THR A 738 -21.17 21.76 -40.63
CA THR A 738 -22.65 22.00 -40.46
C THR A 738 -23.10 21.15 -39.25
N GLU A 739 -23.67 21.71 -38.18
CA GLU A 739 -25.10 22.05 -37.97
C GLU A 739 -25.81 20.95 -37.12
N GLY A 740 -26.75 21.34 -36.23
CA GLY A 740 -27.45 20.44 -35.28
C GLY A 740 -28.80 19.92 -35.81
N PRO A 741 -29.83 19.63 -34.97
CA PRO A 741 -29.92 19.80 -33.50
C PRO A 741 -30.61 18.62 -32.75
N GLY A 742 -30.96 18.83 -31.47
CA GLY A 742 -31.98 18.06 -30.71
C GLY A 742 -31.48 16.80 -29.98
N GLU A 743 -32.09 16.32 -28.88
CA GLU A 743 -33.17 16.83 -28.00
C GLU A 743 -32.89 16.23 -26.59
N GLU A 744 -32.90 17.00 -25.49
CA GLU A 744 -34.03 17.30 -24.58
C GLU A 744 -34.56 16.13 -23.71
N VAL A 745 -34.98 16.29 -22.43
CA VAL A 745 -34.66 17.30 -21.39
C VAL A 745 -35.16 16.84 -19.98
N MET A 746 -34.59 17.41 -18.89
CA MET A 746 -35.09 17.51 -17.48
C MET A 746 -35.42 16.28 -16.59
N GLU A 747 -34.76 16.22 -15.41
CA GLU A 747 -35.28 16.61 -14.06
C GLU A 747 -36.72 16.26 -13.59
N ALA A 748 -37.06 16.14 -12.30
CA ALA A 748 -36.32 16.02 -11.01
C ALA A 748 -37.31 15.71 -9.85
N ASN A 749 -36.80 15.42 -8.63
CA ASN A 749 -37.39 15.61 -7.27
C ASN A 749 -36.46 14.94 -6.23
N ILE A 750 -35.62 15.58 -5.40
CA ILE A 750 -35.74 16.70 -4.42
C ILE A 750 -36.37 16.29 -3.07
N ARG A 751 -35.55 16.09 -2.01
CA ARG A 751 -35.56 16.84 -0.71
C ARG A 751 -34.51 16.32 0.33
N LEU A 752 -33.44 17.10 0.53
CA LEU A 752 -33.03 17.85 1.75
C LEU A 752 -33.54 17.40 3.15
N PRO A 753 -32.84 17.70 4.30
CA PRO A 753 -31.92 18.85 4.48
C PRO A 753 -30.63 18.71 5.36
N THR A 754 -29.57 19.47 5.01
CA THR A 754 -28.69 20.32 5.91
C THR A 754 -27.81 19.68 7.03
N GLN A 755 -26.70 20.27 7.53
CA GLN A 755 -25.91 21.53 7.33
C GLN A 755 -24.54 21.36 8.09
N THR A 756 -23.41 22.08 7.94
CA THR A 756 -22.80 23.10 7.03
C THR A 756 -21.24 22.88 7.14
N SER A 757 -20.22 23.74 6.92
CA SER A 757 -19.92 25.12 6.42
C SER A 757 -18.38 25.28 6.32
N ASN A 758 -17.74 26.23 5.60
CA ASN A 758 -17.97 26.95 4.33
C ASN A 758 -16.63 27.69 4.01
N ILE A 759 -16.03 27.61 2.80
CA ILE A 759 -16.29 28.38 1.54
C ILE A 759 -15.72 29.83 1.60
N CYS A 760 -14.56 30.11 0.94
CA CYS A 760 -14.33 30.71 -0.41
C CYS A 760 -14.12 32.27 -0.32
N ASP A 761 -13.72 33.07 -1.34
CA ASP A 761 -13.63 32.99 -2.82
C ASP A 761 -12.28 33.61 -3.35
N THR A 762 -11.72 33.36 -4.54
CA THR A 762 -12.13 33.67 -5.97
C THR A 762 -12.22 35.20 -6.25
N SER A 763 -11.77 35.83 -7.37
CA SER A 763 -11.33 35.42 -8.73
C SER A 763 -10.56 36.53 -9.51
N VAL A 764 -9.73 36.20 -10.54
CA VAL A 764 -9.40 37.04 -11.76
C VAL A 764 -8.50 38.31 -11.49
N SER A 765 -7.75 39.03 -12.39
CA SER A 765 -7.55 39.17 -13.88
C SER A 765 -6.13 39.66 -14.33
N VAL A 766 -5.73 39.34 -15.59
CA VAL A 766 -4.99 40.15 -16.62
C VAL A 766 -3.64 40.87 -16.31
N GLY A 767 -2.55 40.47 -17.01
CA GLY A 767 -1.99 41.28 -18.13
C GLY A 767 -0.61 42.00 -18.07
N THR A 768 0.42 41.37 -18.66
CA THR A 768 1.51 41.97 -19.52
C THR A 768 2.68 42.84 -18.99
N LEU A 769 3.89 42.46 -19.44
CA LEU A 769 5.08 43.29 -19.82
C LEU A 769 5.77 44.26 -18.83
N GLY A 770 6.96 43.84 -18.35
CA GLY A 770 8.24 44.49 -18.68
C GLY A 770 8.83 45.60 -17.77
N GLY A 771 10.16 45.60 -17.61
CA GLY A 771 10.95 46.82 -17.42
C GLY A 771 11.61 47.05 -16.04
N GLN A 772 12.94 47.21 -16.07
CA GLN A 772 13.85 47.54 -14.96
C GLN A 772 13.50 48.83 -14.17
N GLY A 773 13.85 48.89 -12.87
CA GLY A 773 13.92 50.14 -12.11
C GLY A 773 14.47 49.97 -10.68
N VAL A 774 15.50 50.74 -10.30
CA VAL A 774 16.15 50.68 -8.97
C VAL A 774 16.17 52.05 -8.29
N LYS A 775 15.62 52.12 -7.05
CA LYS A 775 15.90 53.04 -5.91
C LYS A 775 14.70 52.99 -4.93
N THR A 776 14.78 52.39 -3.74
CA THR A 776 15.41 52.85 -2.47
C THR A 776 14.75 54.05 -1.76
N GLN A 777 14.29 53.80 -0.52
CA GLN A 777 14.13 54.77 0.61
C GLN A 777 12.99 55.82 0.52
N GLN A 778 12.27 56.18 1.61
CA GLN A 778 12.35 55.72 3.02
C GLN A 778 11.08 56.04 3.85
N SER A 779 10.99 55.39 5.03
CA SER A 779 10.25 55.82 6.25
C SER A 779 8.72 55.63 6.26
N PHE A 780 8.05 55.42 7.41
CA PHE A 780 8.51 55.40 8.81
C PHE A 780 8.10 54.11 9.58
N GLU A 781 8.96 53.69 10.51
CA GLU A 781 8.64 52.73 11.59
C GLU A 781 8.08 53.45 12.84
N MET A 782 7.96 52.69 13.94
CA MET A 782 7.96 53.06 15.37
C MET A 782 6.61 53.13 16.11
N VAL A 783 6.52 52.79 17.42
CA VAL A 783 7.32 51.91 18.33
C VAL A 783 6.49 51.73 19.64
N LYS A 784 6.79 50.82 20.59
CA LYS A 784 7.48 51.06 21.90
C LYS A 784 7.06 49.93 22.87
N GLY A 785 7.79 49.53 23.92
CA GLY A 785 9.13 49.85 24.42
C GLY A 785 9.66 48.64 25.24
N GLY A 786 10.93 48.55 25.64
CA GLY A 786 11.53 49.29 26.77
C GLY A 786 11.56 48.37 28.02
N TYR A 787 12.65 48.21 28.78
CA TYR A 787 13.69 49.19 29.16
C TYR A 787 15.13 48.64 29.08
N THR A 788 16.10 49.53 29.29
CA THR A 788 17.57 49.33 29.25
C THR A 788 18.25 50.02 30.45
N LEU A 789 19.59 49.87 30.58
CA LEU A 789 20.61 50.66 31.34
C LEU A 789 21.47 49.78 32.30
N ASP A 790 22.79 49.96 32.43
CA ASP A 790 23.75 50.70 31.60
C ASP A 790 25.24 50.27 31.81
N SER A 791 26.10 50.65 30.85
CA SER A 791 27.53 51.03 30.95
C SER A 791 28.45 50.45 32.04
N SER A 792 29.60 49.87 31.62
CA SER A 792 30.87 50.64 31.56
C SER A 792 32.10 49.85 31.04
N LYS A 793 33.20 50.59 30.80
CA LYS A 793 34.43 50.19 30.11
C LYS A 793 35.37 49.31 30.96
N GLY A 794 36.25 48.54 30.30
CA GLY A 794 37.59 48.24 30.82
C GLY A 794 38.18 46.92 30.32
N GLY A 795 39.24 46.98 29.51
CA GLY A 795 39.98 45.77 29.08
C GLY A 795 41.03 45.31 30.10
N GLY A 796 41.53 44.09 29.95
CA GLY A 796 42.59 43.55 30.79
C GLY A 796 42.95 42.10 30.43
N HIS A 797 44.24 41.80 30.39
CA HIS A 797 44.78 40.45 30.17
C HIS A 797 44.69 39.55 31.43
N GLN A 798 45.12 38.30 31.27
CA GLN A 798 45.72 37.39 32.28
C GLN A 798 44.78 36.54 33.17
N THR A 799 44.63 35.28 32.74
CA THR A 799 45.11 34.03 33.40
C THR A 799 44.81 33.70 34.87
N LEU A 800 44.72 32.38 35.13
CA LEU A 800 44.84 31.64 36.40
C LEU A 800 43.57 31.49 37.27
N GLU A 801 42.94 30.32 37.10
CA GLU A 801 42.84 29.27 38.11
C GLU A 801 42.45 29.58 39.58
N SER A 802 41.28 29.00 39.95
CA SER A 802 41.17 27.92 40.96
C SER A 802 40.83 28.24 42.43
N VAL A 803 40.51 27.14 43.13
CA VAL A 803 40.33 26.88 44.57
C VAL A 803 38.97 27.22 45.22
N LYS A 804 38.49 26.21 45.97
CA LYS A 804 37.23 26.08 46.72
C LYS A 804 37.25 26.79 48.09
N GLY A 805 36.06 27.14 48.61
CA GLY A 805 35.78 27.38 50.04
C GLY A 805 34.36 27.97 50.20
N VAL A 806 33.32 27.27 50.66
CA VAL A 806 33.06 26.66 51.99
C VAL A 806 32.92 27.72 53.11
N GLY A 807 31.68 27.99 53.56
CA GLY A 807 31.37 28.85 54.72
C GLY A 807 29.86 28.96 54.99
N HIS A 808 29.42 28.68 56.22
CA HIS A 808 28.00 28.59 56.64
C HIS A 808 27.25 29.93 56.83
N GLY A 809 25.91 29.88 56.81
CA GLY A 809 25.09 30.59 57.82
C GLY A 809 23.70 31.07 57.37
N GLY A 810 22.61 30.53 57.94
CA GLY A 810 21.25 31.09 57.80
C GLY A 810 20.08 30.11 58.01
N MET A 811 19.33 30.29 59.11
CA MET A 811 17.97 29.76 59.35
C MET A 811 16.97 30.92 59.14
N ASP A 812 15.63 30.82 59.01
CA ASP A 812 14.60 29.76 59.06
C ASP A 812 13.35 30.32 58.29
N THR A 813 12.10 29.80 58.22
CA THR A 813 11.37 28.61 58.73
C THR A 813 10.27 28.23 57.71
N GLY A 814 9.70 27.01 57.76
CA GLY A 814 8.44 26.69 57.06
C GLY A 814 7.96 25.24 57.25
N ARG A 815 6.85 25.03 57.97
CA ARG A 815 6.25 23.70 58.25
C ARG A 815 4.95 23.46 57.47
N TYR A 816 4.71 22.21 57.08
CA TYR A 816 3.49 21.38 57.28
C TYR A 816 3.64 20.11 56.39
N GLY A 817 3.21 18.91 56.77
CA GLY A 817 2.70 18.41 58.03
C GLY A 817 2.25 16.95 57.86
N TYR A 818 2.85 16.01 58.60
CA TYR A 818 2.53 14.57 58.56
C TYR A 818 1.80 14.18 59.86
N THR A 819 0.97 13.13 59.83
CA THR A 819 0.21 12.64 61.00
C THR A 819 0.38 11.15 61.18
N ASP A 820 0.77 10.73 62.38
CA ASP A 820 1.00 9.34 62.76
C ASP A 820 -0.29 8.53 63.00
N TRP A 821 -0.16 7.20 63.00
CA TRP A 821 -0.95 6.32 63.86
C TRP A 821 -0.07 5.27 64.50
N HIS A 822 0.12 5.36 65.83
CA HIS A 822 0.67 4.29 66.65
C HIS A 822 -0.46 3.39 67.17
N SER A 823 -0.20 2.08 67.25
CA SER A 823 -1.01 1.11 68.00
C SER A 823 -0.19 0.52 69.15
N PHE A 824 -0.83 0.20 70.27
CA PHE A 824 -0.18 -0.23 71.51
C PHE A 824 -0.70 -1.59 72.01
N THR A 825 0.09 -2.22 72.89
CA THR A 825 -0.24 -3.36 73.78
C THR A 825 -0.71 -4.69 73.17
N GLN A 826 0.17 -5.69 73.26
CA GLN A 826 -0.21 -7.09 73.51
C GLN A 826 -0.59 -7.29 74.99
N PRO A 827 -1.28 -8.40 75.33
CA PRO A 827 -0.95 -9.21 76.51
C PRO A 827 -0.24 -10.53 76.11
N ARG A 828 0.44 -11.18 77.05
CA ARG A 828 1.31 -12.35 76.79
C ARG A 828 0.68 -13.68 77.22
N LEU A 829 0.87 -14.69 76.37
CA LEU A 829 1.11 -16.09 76.74
C LEU A 829 2.29 -16.58 75.87
N GLY A 830 3.23 -17.41 76.32
CA GLY A 830 3.47 -17.84 77.70
C GLY A 830 3.93 -19.27 77.83
N GLU A 831 5.11 -19.64 77.33
CA GLU A 831 5.65 -20.99 77.55
C GLU A 831 7.19 -21.06 77.57
N GLU A 832 7.70 -22.10 78.22
CA GLU A 832 9.11 -22.50 78.30
C GLU A 832 9.40 -23.53 77.14
N SER A 833 10.54 -24.19 76.98
CA SER A 833 11.70 -24.43 77.84
C SER A 833 12.92 -24.92 77.04
N ILE A 834 14.05 -25.10 77.74
CA ILE A 834 15.20 -25.99 77.42
C ILE A 834 15.74 -26.00 75.96
N ARG A 835 16.90 -25.37 75.77
CA ARG A 835 17.93 -25.88 74.83
C ARG A 835 18.90 -26.77 75.62
N GLY A 836 19.27 -27.92 75.07
CA GLY A 836 20.38 -28.70 75.62
C GLY A 836 20.85 -29.84 74.72
N HIS A 837 22.05 -29.68 74.14
CA HIS A 837 23.00 -30.75 73.80
C HIS A 837 22.58 -31.78 72.71
N THR A 838 23.43 -32.29 71.82
CA THR A 838 24.84 -32.02 71.44
C THR A 838 25.02 -32.44 69.97
N LEU A 839 26.17 -32.16 69.34
CA LEU A 839 26.87 -33.22 68.59
C LEU A 839 28.36 -32.87 68.34
N ILE A 840 29.26 -33.73 68.83
CA ILE A 840 30.67 -33.83 68.41
C ILE A 840 31.01 -35.32 68.41
N LYS A 841 31.29 -35.88 67.22
CA LYS A 841 31.76 -37.26 66.97
C LYS A 841 30.76 -38.39 67.31
N ASN A 842 30.70 -39.49 66.56
CA ASN A 842 31.36 -39.83 65.28
C ASN A 842 30.30 -40.00 64.18
#